data_AF-M1F8T7-F1
#
_entry.id   AF-M1F8T7-F1
#
_cell.length_a   1.000
_cell.length_b   1.000
_cell.length_c   1.000
_cell.angle_alpha   90.00
_cell.angle_beta   90.00
_cell.angle_gamma   90.00
#
_symmetry.space_group_name_H-M   'P 1'
#
loop_
_entity.id
_entity.type
_entity.pdbx_description
1 polymer ?
#
loop_
_entity_poly.entity_id
_entity_poly.type
_entity_poly.pdbx_seq_one_letter_code
_entity_poly.pdbx_strand_id
1 'polypeptide(L)'
;MSVIEQDGNASLLLIDGVYKISTNSDLLTLKRSDGSEYGESNFYSYTHVEPSGDGYVAVLEFADGRIDLRWFDGMGTLQTYTDADTVESYVEREAEIGIDLNGDGVLSGSGVNEGVVKQIDGASLQWTASGYTVTINGVTTSVLDGSGSQVVLSDTFEMVNLVRQDSGSDKTEYLAIGRDAVSGDYQVFIYDQFASQIELIGPLPESVLQAYEILDGIDFNADGLIGRGLDAREGVTSDLSGHWGNEGAIYGTAGADDIVIPDVLPEGTNSSNSGVDIFGGAGDDIIVGGNGENYFIGGAGDDTLMGQEDSDSNQDQEAYYDARGNGATQAPDIRTEQNGDVVIFDDTGDLYRLNLTGSDFNWVEDLSLADGLDEGRDTLVNVDVVFVLNGQGEFGITYNQETGEYFYKSPHELFVEVEDEDWGKEAEVAGTTASEIIDVETIPQLADFTESNWIDVEGGNGDDTLFGHAGGNYMEGGRGDDTLDGRGGYDTAAFSLFDLENYTPFLNFEDLGDGKLTITKDGTAVMTVELNADGTGTVTDLRPGTENLGTDTLIGIQVVKIEGTVDWLKISITDEGGYQVSGTTIAEISTAPENGYMDGTQSADTLIVSEENGFDPQVFDENSDIWLWGGGGDDTLVGHVGSNWFEGGAGDDFIDGVADSQWDSAYYGSATPSAFDQFWDAEGSTYVFDYRIEDNGSITVFVNNQDLYNLSLEGVGWVNDLWAADGDNGRDTVVNVNHVSIDGPFGAQMQVEFDAERGYDVWGSNVPSDIYAESDDFGFDAVFGTNDADFINVADFAADIDVSDTSTVWVEGRGGDDWLVGHAGANYLFGGAGNDMMDGAGGDDTAVYQTRYYDGPVTAPEVNVFVNGSTVTIGTTFYGDLYNIILNDVISLDGVGDNPQEASDALTAGNAVSSAFESNYDVDTFAVAVDAGQTYVIRGQGDDSTGQGADPIVRGITGEFDGYVGDWFNKVDNAGEYIEFTPNVTGTVYVSVESYFAMTGDYTLEVLPQGVAAPAKTVEVPRDYISAVTVQDVGYDDIWEGTDAVINTEFFEFSIDNGSGEANVSIDRTDTGYDIMVNGAKQDDVMFA
;
A
#
# COMPACT_ATOMS: atom_id res chain seq x y z
N MET A 1 -39.07 62.47 15.73
CA MET A 1 -37.88 62.93 14.99
C MET A 1 -36.77 61.93 15.30
N SER A 2 -36.46 61.08 14.33
CA SER A 2 -35.27 60.22 14.35
C SER A 2 -34.25 60.79 13.36
N VAL A 3 -32.97 60.78 13.72
CA VAL A 3 -31.89 60.99 12.76
C VAL A 3 -31.58 59.62 12.15
N ILE A 4 -31.52 59.55 10.83
CA ILE A 4 -31.23 58.31 10.09
C ILE A 4 -29.76 58.30 9.67
N GLU A 5 -29.28 59.43 9.15
CA GLU A 5 -27.89 59.63 8.72
C GLU A 5 -27.48 61.09 9.04
N GLN A 6 -26.21 61.31 9.40
CA GLN A 6 -25.68 62.62 9.79
C GLN A 6 -24.21 62.85 9.38
N ASP A 7 -23.61 61.91 8.65
CA ASP A 7 -22.22 61.90 8.22
C ASP A 7 -22.13 62.44 6.79
N GLY A 8 -22.31 63.76 6.63
CA GLY A 8 -22.38 64.36 5.29
C GLY A 8 -22.62 65.87 5.27
N ASN A 9 -22.77 66.43 4.05
CA ASN A 9 -23.16 67.84 3.87
C ASN A 9 -24.68 68.06 4.01
N ALA A 10 -25.45 66.99 4.09
CA ALA A 10 -26.86 66.93 4.41
C ALA A 10 -27.08 65.94 5.56
N SER A 11 -28.28 65.91 6.15
CA SER A 11 -28.64 64.89 7.13
C SER A 11 -30.03 64.37 6.86
N LEU A 12 -30.20 63.06 6.84
CA LEU A 12 -31.50 62.41 6.67
C LEU A 12 -32.25 62.27 8.00
N LEU A 13 -33.49 62.75 8.04
CA LEU A 13 -34.35 62.76 9.21
C LEU A 13 -35.70 62.12 8.94
N LEU A 14 -36.28 61.54 9.99
CA LEU A 14 -37.64 61.02 10.00
C LEU A 14 -38.49 61.80 11.00
N ILE A 15 -39.41 62.65 10.53
CA ILE A 15 -40.24 63.53 11.35
C ILE A 15 -41.71 63.26 11.07
N ASP A 16 -42.46 62.92 12.13
CA ASP A 16 -43.88 62.57 12.08
C ASP A 16 -44.20 61.48 11.03
N GLY A 17 -43.29 60.50 10.88
CA GLY A 17 -43.42 59.39 9.94
C GLY A 17 -43.10 59.74 8.49
N VAL A 18 -42.47 60.89 8.22
CA VAL A 18 -42.11 61.37 6.87
C VAL A 18 -40.63 61.69 6.76
N TYR A 19 -39.99 61.23 5.68
CA TYR A 19 -38.57 61.45 5.39
C TYR A 19 -38.30 62.91 4.97
N LYS A 20 -37.29 63.51 5.59
CA LYS A 20 -36.89 64.90 5.40
C LYS A 20 -35.38 65.04 5.36
N ILE A 21 -34.89 65.93 4.51
CA ILE A 21 -33.48 66.33 4.46
C ILE A 21 -33.32 67.60 5.28
N SER A 22 -32.42 67.58 6.26
CA SER A 22 -31.99 68.77 6.98
C SER A 22 -30.68 69.29 6.42
N THR A 23 -30.64 70.58 6.12
CA THR A 23 -29.41 71.30 5.81
C THR A 23 -29.20 72.43 6.82
N ASN A 24 -28.05 73.11 6.74
CA ASN A 24 -27.71 74.23 7.63
C ASN A 24 -28.71 75.41 7.58
N SER A 25 -29.63 75.46 6.61
CA SER A 25 -30.58 76.57 6.43
C SER A 25 -32.05 76.19 6.25
N ASP A 26 -32.40 74.94 5.91
CA ASP A 26 -33.79 74.54 5.64
C ASP A 26 -34.06 73.05 5.96
N LEU A 27 -35.34 72.73 6.17
CA LEU A 27 -35.86 71.35 6.34
C LEU A 27 -36.78 71.01 5.16
N LEU A 28 -36.30 70.13 4.27
CA LEU A 28 -36.94 69.75 3.02
C LEU A 28 -37.66 68.41 3.20
N THR A 29 -38.87 68.28 2.64
CA THR A 29 -39.63 67.01 2.71
C THR A 29 -39.48 66.23 1.43
N LEU A 30 -39.09 64.96 1.51
CA LEU A 30 -38.97 64.09 0.35
C LEU A 30 -40.35 63.76 -0.22
N LYS A 31 -40.56 64.02 -1.50
CA LYS A 31 -41.81 63.83 -2.22
C LYS A 31 -41.62 63.03 -3.50
N ARG A 32 -42.61 62.23 -3.85
CA ARG A 32 -42.76 61.60 -5.17
C ARG A 32 -43.02 62.67 -6.23
N SER A 33 -42.86 62.29 -7.49
CA SER A 33 -43.15 63.16 -8.64
C SER A 33 -44.60 63.64 -8.71
N ASP A 34 -45.54 62.92 -8.09
CA ASP A 34 -46.95 63.32 -7.95
C ASP A 34 -47.23 64.26 -6.77
N GLY A 35 -46.20 64.61 -6.00
CA GLY A 35 -46.25 65.48 -4.83
C GLY A 35 -46.64 64.79 -3.51
N SER A 36 -46.89 63.47 -3.52
CA SER A 36 -47.11 62.71 -2.29
C SER A 36 -45.82 62.53 -1.50
N GLU A 37 -45.91 62.51 -0.18
CA GLU A 37 -44.75 62.45 0.71
C GLU A 37 -44.20 61.01 0.85
N TYR A 38 -42.88 60.87 0.94
CA TYR A 38 -42.26 59.61 1.32
C TYR A 38 -42.37 59.42 2.83
N GLY A 39 -43.33 58.60 3.25
CA GLY A 39 -43.50 58.19 4.64
C GLY A 39 -42.81 56.86 4.97
N GLU A 40 -42.80 56.53 6.26
CA GLU A 40 -42.45 55.20 6.78
C GLU A 40 -43.22 54.10 6.04
N SER A 41 -42.51 53.03 5.69
CA SER A 41 -43.03 51.89 4.93
C SER A 41 -42.39 50.61 5.45
N ASN A 42 -43.13 49.50 5.41
CA ASN A 42 -42.56 48.17 5.70
C ASN A 42 -41.84 47.57 4.49
N PHE A 43 -41.89 48.23 3.33
CA PHE A 43 -41.32 47.73 2.08
C PHE A 43 -39.97 48.37 1.73
N TYR A 44 -39.67 49.53 2.32
CA TYR A 44 -38.45 50.26 2.03
C TYR A 44 -38.09 51.23 3.17
N SER A 45 -36.82 51.61 3.23
CA SER A 45 -36.30 52.71 4.05
C SER A 45 -35.24 53.49 3.29
N TYR A 46 -35.21 54.81 3.46
CA TYR A 46 -34.04 55.59 3.02
C TYR A 46 -32.94 55.48 4.07
N THR A 47 -31.71 55.24 3.63
CA THR A 47 -30.55 55.04 4.51
C THR A 47 -29.57 56.20 4.47
N HIS A 48 -29.32 56.79 3.29
CA HIS A 48 -28.35 57.87 3.11
C HIS A 48 -28.87 58.99 2.22
N VAL A 49 -28.30 60.19 2.35
CA VAL A 49 -28.59 61.32 1.46
C VAL A 49 -27.39 62.25 1.29
N GLU A 50 -27.06 62.63 0.06
CA GLU A 50 -26.00 63.60 -0.24
C GLU A 50 -26.46 64.65 -1.27
N PRO A 51 -25.90 65.88 -1.26
CA PRO A 51 -26.14 66.86 -2.30
C PRO A 51 -25.65 66.35 -3.67
N SER A 52 -26.49 66.48 -4.70
CA SER A 52 -26.16 66.11 -6.08
C SER A 52 -26.66 67.18 -7.05
N GLY A 53 -25.74 67.90 -7.69
CA GLY A 53 -26.05 69.04 -8.55
C GLY A 53 -26.82 70.16 -7.83
N ASP A 54 -27.98 70.55 -8.37
CA ASP A 54 -28.90 71.56 -7.78
C ASP A 54 -29.90 70.94 -6.78
N GLY A 55 -29.74 69.66 -6.43
CA GLY A 55 -30.66 68.87 -5.61
C GLY A 55 -29.95 67.86 -4.71
N TYR A 56 -30.54 66.68 -4.54
CA TYR A 56 -30.05 65.64 -3.62
C TYR A 56 -30.19 64.25 -4.23
N VAL A 57 -29.28 63.36 -3.90
CA VAL A 57 -29.40 61.92 -4.16
C VAL A 57 -29.60 61.19 -2.83
N ALA A 58 -30.53 60.23 -2.79
CA ALA A 58 -30.77 59.41 -1.61
C ALA A 58 -30.78 57.92 -1.98
N VAL A 59 -30.28 57.08 -1.08
CA VAL A 59 -30.29 55.62 -1.21
C VAL A 59 -31.56 55.10 -0.55
N LEU A 60 -32.38 54.38 -1.31
CA LEU A 60 -33.54 53.66 -0.79
C LEU A 60 -33.24 52.17 -0.81
N GLU A 61 -33.31 51.56 0.37
CA GLU A 61 -33.13 50.13 0.59
C GLU A 61 -34.51 49.48 0.72
N PHE A 62 -34.70 48.35 0.04
CA PHE A 62 -35.90 47.53 0.10
C PHE A 62 -35.78 46.45 1.19
N ALA A 63 -36.92 45.89 1.60
CA ALA A 63 -36.94 44.87 2.65
C ALA A 63 -36.21 43.55 2.29
N ASP A 64 -35.84 43.35 1.02
CA ASP A 64 -35.06 42.20 0.52
C ASP A 64 -33.56 42.50 0.38
N GLY A 65 -33.08 43.66 0.85
CA GLY A 65 -31.67 44.05 0.86
C GLY A 65 -31.17 44.73 -0.42
N ARG A 66 -32.01 44.81 -1.46
CA ARG A 66 -31.66 45.56 -2.70
C ARG A 66 -31.79 47.07 -2.49
N ILE A 67 -31.03 47.83 -3.28
CA ILE A 67 -31.05 49.30 -3.25
C ILE A 67 -31.48 49.89 -4.59
N ASP A 68 -32.06 51.09 -4.55
CA ASP A 68 -32.12 51.99 -5.68
C ASP A 68 -31.60 53.39 -5.30
N LEU A 69 -31.08 54.10 -6.29
CA LEU A 69 -30.57 55.47 -6.14
C LEU A 69 -31.62 56.46 -6.65
N ARG A 70 -31.91 57.52 -5.89
CA ARG A 70 -33.00 58.46 -6.20
C ARG A 70 -32.55 59.91 -6.19
N TRP A 71 -32.78 60.64 -7.28
CA TRP A 71 -32.44 62.07 -7.39
C TRP A 71 -33.65 62.96 -7.20
N PHE A 72 -33.54 63.90 -6.28
CA PHE A 72 -34.53 64.91 -5.93
C PHE A 72 -34.04 66.30 -6.35
N ASP A 73 -34.97 67.19 -6.69
CA ASP A 73 -34.63 68.60 -6.89
C ASP A 73 -34.35 69.33 -5.56
N GLY A 74 -33.89 70.59 -5.62
CA GLY A 74 -33.61 71.42 -4.44
C GLY A 74 -34.84 71.72 -3.55
N MET A 75 -36.05 71.30 -3.94
CA MET A 75 -37.28 71.39 -3.14
C MET A 75 -37.68 70.04 -2.51
N GLY A 76 -36.92 68.97 -2.76
CA GLY A 76 -37.16 67.62 -2.25
C GLY A 76 -38.13 66.79 -3.10
N THR A 77 -38.35 67.12 -4.38
CA THR A 77 -39.25 66.37 -5.28
C THR A 77 -38.47 65.43 -6.19
N LEU A 78 -38.83 64.14 -6.21
CA LEU A 78 -38.18 63.11 -7.00
C LEU A 78 -38.23 63.44 -8.50
N GLN A 79 -37.07 63.42 -9.15
CA GLN A 79 -36.89 63.63 -10.59
C GLN A 79 -36.67 62.32 -11.33
N THR A 80 -35.74 61.49 -10.85
CA THR A 80 -35.38 60.21 -11.47
C THR A 80 -34.86 59.22 -10.43
N TYR A 81 -34.87 57.93 -10.77
CA TYR A 81 -34.36 56.84 -9.94
C TYR A 81 -33.85 55.68 -10.81
N THR A 82 -33.00 54.82 -10.26
CA THR A 82 -32.55 53.57 -10.90
C THR A 82 -33.53 52.42 -10.66
N ASP A 83 -33.30 51.29 -11.33
CA ASP A 83 -33.96 50.04 -10.94
C ASP A 83 -33.43 49.54 -9.58
N ALA A 84 -34.15 48.63 -8.93
CA ALA A 84 -33.74 48.06 -7.64
C ALA A 84 -32.83 46.85 -7.86
N ASP A 85 -31.60 46.90 -7.38
CA ASP A 85 -30.57 45.88 -7.60
C ASP A 85 -29.64 45.71 -6.39
N THR A 86 -28.66 44.81 -6.45
CA THR A 86 -27.69 44.60 -5.38
C THR A 86 -26.80 45.84 -5.16
N VAL A 87 -26.14 45.90 -4.00
CA VAL A 87 -25.23 47.01 -3.68
C VAL A 87 -24.06 47.02 -4.68
N GLU A 88 -23.55 45.83 -5.00
CA GLU A 88 -22.44 45.57 -5.93
C GLU A 88 -22.70 46.17 -7.33
N SER A 89 -23.93 46.05 -7.85
CA SER A 89 -24.35 46.61 -9.14
C SER A 89 -24.21 48.14 -9.21
N TYR A 90 -24.16 48.82 -8.06
CA TYR A 90 -24.06 50.27 -7.97
C TYR A 90 -22.76 50.80 -7.34
N VAL A 91 -21.82 49.95 -6.95
CA VAL A 91 -20.55 50.37 -6.31
C VAL A 91 -19.79 51.36 -7.20
N GLU A 92 -19.75 51.16 -8.51
CA GLU A 92 -19.07 52.09 -9.43
C GLU A 92 -19.65 53.51 -9.48
N ARG A 93 -20.78 53.76 -8.80
CA ARG A 93 -21.45 55.07 -8.74
C ARG A 93 -21.21 55.82 -7.43
N GLU A 94 -20.47 55.27 -6.48
CA GLU A 94 -20.16 55.87 -5.18
C GLU A 94 -19.59 57.29 -5.29
N ALA A 95 -18.67 57.54 -6.22
CA ALA A 95 -18.08 58.85 -6.49
C ALA A 95 -19.05 59.82 -7.19
N GLU A 96 -20.01 59.29 -7.96
CA GLU A 96 -21.09 60.11 -8.55
C GLU A 96 -22.00 60.67 -7.46
N ILE A 97 -22.33 59.83 -6.46
CA ILE A 97 -23.31 60.15 -5.43
C ILE A 97 -22.71 60.64 -4.11
N GLY A 98 -21.40 60.49 -3.94
CA GLY A 98 -20.66 60.91 -2.74
C GLY A 98 -20.90 60.03 -1.51
N ILE A 99 -21.37 58.79 -1.71
CA ILE A 99 -21.69 57.82 -0.65
C ILE A 99 -20.89 56.56 -0.94
N ASP A 100 -20.17 56.06 0.06
CA ASP A 100 -19.52 54.75 0.06
C ASP A 100 -20.60 53.69 0.35
N LEU A 101 -20.95 52.90 -0.67
CA LEU A 101 -22.09 51.98 -0.63
C LEU A 101 -21.68 50.62 -0.05
N ASN A 102 -20.45 50.16 -0.32
CA ASN A 102 -19.94 48.88 0.17
C ASN A 102 -19.23 48.98 1.54
N GLY A 103 -18.94 50.20 2.01
CA GLY A 103 -18.35 50.48 3.32
C GLY A 103 -16.84 50.25 3.40
N ASP A 104 -16.12 50.24 2.28
CA ASP A 104 -14.67 50.00 2.23
C ASP A 104 -13.81 51.26 2.49
N GLY A 105 -14.45 52.44 2.60
CA GLY A 105 -13.83 53.73 2.84
C GLY A 105 -13.33 54.45 1.59
N VAL A 106 -13.61 53.94 0.39
CA VAL A 106 -13.24 54.48 -0.92
C VAL A 106 -14.50 54.89 -1.69
N LEU A 107 -14.41 55.92 -2.54
CA LEU A 107 -15.51 56.29 -3.45
C LEU A 107 -15.16 55.85 -4.87
N SER A 108 -15.80 54.78 -5.34
CA SER A 108 -15.61 54.22 -6.69
C SER A 108 -16.41 54.99 -7.75
N GLY A 109 -15.88 55.23 -8.96
CA GLY A 109 -16.54 56.07 -9.99
C GLY A 109 -16.38 55.55 -11.42
N SER A 110 -17.41 55.65 -12.27
CA SER A 110 -17.38 55.32 -13.72
C SER A 110 -16.56 56.31 -14.58
N GLY A 111 -15.31 56.56 -14.20
CA GLY A 111 -14.26 57.04 -15.08
C GLY A 111 -13.22 55.93 -15.17
N VAL A 112 -12.97 55.44 -16.39
CA VAL A 112 -11.99 54.39 -16.71
C VAL A 112 -10.73 54.53 -15.85
N ASN A 113 -10.63 53.69 -14.81
CA ASN A 113 -9.45 53.63 -13.98
C ASN A 113 -8.59 52.47 -14.50
N GLU A 114 -7.36 52.80 -14.87
CA GLU A 114 -6.29 51.82 -15.04
C GLU A 114 -6.31 50.90 -13.82
N GLY A 115 -6.46 49.59 -14.06
CA GLY A 115 -6.87 48.63 -13.04
C GLY A 115 -6.05 47.36 -13.12
N VAL A 116 -5.81 46.75 -11.96
CA VAL A 116 -5.25 45.41 -11.88
C VAL A 116 -6.35 44.42 -12.26
N VAL A 117 -6.12 43.64 -13.31
CA VAL A 117 -7.00 42.54 -13.73
C VAL A 117 -6.84 41.39 -12.73
N LYS A 118 -5.60 40.94 -12.53
CA LYS A 118 -5.24 39.89 -11.58
C LYS A 118 -3.84 40.13 -11.04
N GLN A 119 -3.62 39.81 -9.77
CA GLN A 119 -2.31 39.85 -9.15
C GLN A 119 -2.05 38.53 -8.42
N ILE A 120 -0.88 37.96 -8.67
CA ILE A 120 -0.38 36.73 -8.08
C ILE A 120 1.04 36.96 -7.55
N ASP A 121 1.65 35.96 -6.93
CA ASP A 121 2.99 36.15 -6.35
C ASP A 121 4.04 36.45 -7.45
N GLY A 122 4.74 37.57 -7.28
CA GLY A 122 5.74 38.05 -8.25
C GLY A 122 5.21 38.63 -9.56
N ALA A 123 3.91 38.55 -9.87
CA ALA A 123 3.35 39.02 -11.14
C ALA A 123 1.98 39.73 -11.05
N SER A 124 1.70 40.63 -11.99
CA SER A 124 0.41 41.30 -12.11
C SER A 124 0.04 41.59 -13.56
N LEU A 125 -1.21 41.37 -13.90
CA LEU A 125 -1.82 41.74 -15.18
C LEU A 125 -2.64 43.01 -14.96
N GLN A 126 -2.38 44.01 -15.78
CA GLN A 126 -2.97 45.33 -15.62
C GLN A 126 -3.50 45.82 -16.95
N TRP A 127 -4.60 46.57 -16.89
CA TRP A 127 -5.10 47.31 -18.02
C TRP A 127 -4.77 48.80 -17.89
N THR A 128 -4.22 49.36 -18.96
CA THR A 128 -3.87 50.79 -19.07
C THR A 128 -4.66 51.45 -20.19
N ALA A 129 -4.66 52.80 -20.24
CA ALA A 129 -5.26 53.53 -21.36
C ALA A 129 -4.65 53.18 -22.74
N SER A 130 -3.47 52.56 -22.77
CA SER A 130 -2.78 52.09 -23.98
C SER A 130 -3.03 50.61 -24.33
N GLY A 131 -3.66 49.83 -23.45
CA GLY A 131 -3.82 48.38 -23.60
C GLY A 131 -3.35 47.60 -22.38
N TYR A 132 -3.36 46.27 -22.47
CA TYR A 132 -2.96 45.38 -21.39
C TYR A 132 -1.43 45.32 -21.26
N THR A 133 -0.97 45.18 -20.02
CA THR A 133 0.44 45.01 -19.65
C THR A 133 0.57 43.94 -18.58
N VAL A 134 1.58 43.08 -18.71
CA VAL A 134 1.98 42.13 -17.66
C VAL A 134 3.24 42.65 -16.99
N THR A 135 3.30 42.56 -15.67
CA THR A 135 4.49 42.89 -14.88
C THR A 135 4.91 41.65 -14.11
N ILE A 136 6.11 41.12 -14.37
CA ILE A 136 6.68 39.94 -13.70
C ILE A 136 8.02 40.36 -13.10
N ASN A 137 8.25 40.07 -11.82
CA ASN A 137 9.48 40.40 -11.09
C ASN A 137 9.94 41.87 -11.24
N GLY A 138 8.97 42.78 -11.38
CA GLY A 138 9.21 44.22 -11.54
C GLY A 138 9.53 44.68 -12.96
N VAL A 139 9.51 43.79 -13.96
CA VAL A 139 9.64 44.10 -15.38
C VAL A 139 8.25 44.13 -16.01
N THR A 140 7.88 45.27 -16.61
CA THR A 140 6.58 45.46 -17.28
C THR A 140 6.73 45.37 -18.79
N THR A 141 5.92 44.54 -19.44
CA THR A 141 5.79 44.43 -20.89
C THR A 141 4.35 44.63 -21.34
N SER A 142 4.14 44.91 -22.62
CA SER A 142 2.82 44.94 -23.24
C SER A 142 2.37 43.53 -23.63
N VAL A 143 1.08 43.23 -23.50
CA VAL A 143 0.51 42.00 -24.05
C VAL A 143 0.34 42.18 -25.55
N LEU A 144 0.96 41.30 -26.36
CA LEU A 144 0.98 41.43 -27.82
C LEU A 144 0.22 40.28 -28.47
N ASP A 145 -0.61 40.58 -29.47
CA ASP A 145 -1.27 39.59 -30.32
C ASP A 145 -0.31 38.97 -31.35
N GLY A 146 -0.78 37.98 -32.12
CA GLY A 146 0.00 37.32 -33.18
C GLY A 146 0.46 38.24 -34.32
N SER A 147 -0.09 39.46 -34.42
CA SER A 147 0.38 40.50 -35.36
C SER A 147 1.49 41.39 -34.77
N GLY A 148 1.82 41.21 -33.48
CA GLY A 148 2.72 42.06 -32.71
C GLY A 148 2.08 43.38 -32.27
N SER A 149 0.76 43.50 -32.34
CA SER A 149 0.02 44.67 -31.87
C SER A 149 -0.37 44.50 -30.41
N GLN A 150 -0.39 45.61 -29.65
CA GLN A 150 -0.77 45.54 -28.25
C GLN A 150 -2.27 45.24 -28.11
N VAL A 151 -2.59 44.24 -27.28
CA VAL A 151 -3.97 43.85 -26.96
C VAL A 151 -4.61 44.97 -26.12
N VAL A 152 -5.83 45.34 -26.50
CA VAL A 152 -6.60 46.42 -25.87
C VAL A 152 -7.96 45.90 -25.43
N LEU A 153 -8.43 46.36 -24.27
CA LEU A 153 -9.81 46.12 -23.85
C LEU A 153 -10.77 46.67 -24.92
N SER A 154 -11.71 45.83 -25.34
CA SER A 154 -12.73 46.17 -26.33
C SER A 154 -14.05 45.49 -25.99
N ASP A 155 -15.12 45.88 -26.68
CA ASP A 155 -16.45 45.24 -26.51
C ASP A 155 -16.45 43.75 -26.93
N THR A 156 -15.38 43.28 -27.59
CA THR A 156 -15.29 41.90 -28.10
C THR A 156 -14.16 41.10 -27.46
N PHE A 157 -13.24 41.72 -26.73
CA PHE A 157 -12.09 41.00 -26.15
C PHE A 157 -11.64 41.65 -24.85
N GLU A 158 -11.46 40.83 -23.82
CA GLU A 158 -10.94 41.23 -22.52
C GLU A 158 -9.97 40.20 -21.95
N MET A 159 -9.01 40.64 -21.14
CA MET A 159 -8.20 39.73 -20.34
C MET A 159 -8.90 39.40 -19.03
N VAL A 160 -8.97 38.12 -18.69
CA VAL A 160 -9.80 37.59 -17.58
C VAL A 160 -8.95 37.05 -16.43
N ASN A 161 -7.77 36.48 -16.69
CA ASN A 161 -6.98 35.84 -15.64
C ASN A 161 -5.46 35.99 -15.84
N LEU A 162 -4.70 35.73 -14.78
CA LEU A 162 -3.24 35.57 -14.78
C LEU A 162 -2.88 34.43 -13.83
N VAL A 163 -2.21 33.41 -14.37
CA VAL A 163 -1.79 32.22 -13.63
C VAL A 163 -0.28 32.04 -13.70
N ARG A 164 0.26 31.27 -12.75
CA ARG A 164 1.67 30.89 -12.68
C ARG A 164 1.75 29.37 -12.75
N GLN A 165 2.56 28.86 -13.66
CA GLN A 165 2.84 27.44 -13.85
C GLN A 165 4.34 27.19 -13.56
N ASP A 166 4.63 26.17 -12.77
CA ASP A 166 6.00 25.77 -12.41
C ASP A 166 6.32 24.42 -13.07
N SER A 167 6.91 24.42 -14.26
CA SER A 167 7.05 23.25 -15.13
C SER A 167 8.25 22.33 -14.78
N GLY A 168 8.56 22.14 -13.50
CA GLY A 168 9.55 21.13 -13.01
C GLY A 168 11.04 21.31 -13.37
N SER A 169 11.40 22.14 -14.35
CA SER A 169 12.78 22.29 -14.85
C SER A 169 13.31 23.73 -14.76
N ASP A 170 13.48 24.31 -13.58
CA ASP A 170 14.01 25.69 -13.37
C ASP A 170 13.32 26.82 -14.19
N LYS A 171 12.19 26.54 -14.85
CA LYS A 171 11.41 27.46 -15.69
C LYS A 171 10.08 27.72 -14.99
N THR A 172 9.88 28.97 -14.56
CA THR A 172 8.57 29.46 -14.13
C THR A 172 7.98 30.25 -15.28
N GLU A 173 6.75 29.91 -15.64
CA GLU A 173 5.99 30.55 -16.71
C GLU A 173 4.74 31.23 -16.14
N TYR A 174 4.32 32.30 -16.81
CA TYR A 174 3.19 33.12 -16.43
C TYR A 174 2.25 33.23 -17.61
N LEU A 175 1.00 32.78 -17.45
CA LEU A 175 0.03 32.75 -18.53
C LEU A 175 -1.03 33.82 -18.26
N ALA A 176 -1.15 34.78 -19.17
CA ALA A 176 -2.22 35.76 -19.14
C ALA A 176 -3.34 35.28 -20.08
N ILE A 177 -4.57 35.20 -19.57
CA ILE A 177 -5.70 34.60 -20.29
C ILE A 177 -6.65 35.69 -20.76
N GLY A 178 -7.01 35.70 -22.04
CA GLY A 178 -8.03 36.57 -22.60
C GLY A 178 -9.18 35.81 -23.22
N ARG A 179 -10.34 36.43 -23.29
CA ARG A 179 -11.59 35.86 -23.79
C ARG A 179 -12.20 36.77 -24.84
N ASP A 180 -12.63 36.19 -25.96
CA ASP A 180 -13.49 36.86 -26.93
C ASP A 180 -14.95 36.77 -26.48
N ALA A 181 -15.58 37.91 -26.22
CA ALA A 181 -16.95 37.98 -25.71
C ALA A 181 -18.02 37.61 -26.76
N VAL A 182 -17.64 37.46 -28.04
CA VAL A 182 -18.54 37.13 -29.14
C VAL A 182 -18.51 35.63 -29.44
N SER A 183 -17.33 35.03 -29.58
CA SER A 183 -17.22 33.59 -29.82
C SER A 183 -17.23 32.77 -28.53
N GLY A 184 -16.76 33.33 -27.43
CA GLY A 184 -16.52 32.63 -26.17
C GLY A 184 -15.11 32.05 -26.07
N ASP A 185 -14.33 32.08 -27.15
CA ASP A 185 -13.00 31.47 -27.22
C ASP A 185 -11.97 32.23 -26.38
N TYR A 186 -10.95 31.51 -25.95
CA TYR A 186 -9.87 32.00 -25.12
C TYR A 186 -8.54 32.10 -25.87
N GLN A 187 -7.67 33.00 -25.42
CA GLN A 187 -6.30 33.15 -25.89
C GLN A 187 -5.36 33.16 -24.70
N VAL A 188 -4.30 32.35 -24.78
CA VAL A 188 -3.33 32.16 -23.71
C VAL A 188 -2.01 32.80 -24.13
N PHE A 189 -1.58 33.83 -23.40
CA PHE A 189 -0.34 34.56 -23.65
C PHE A 189 0.71 34.11 -22.63
N ILE A 190 1.73 33.37 -23.08
CA ILE A 190 2.74 32.75 -22.21
C ILE A 190 3.96 33.65 -22.08
N TYR A 191 4.40 33.90 -20.85
CA TYR A 191 5.57 34.72 -20.51
C TYR A 191 6.59 33.93 -19.69
N ASP A 192 7.87 34.15 -19.98
CA ASP A 192 8.96 33.68 -19.11
C ASP A 192 9.06 34.51 -17.81
N GLN A 193 9.88 34.05 -16.87
CA GLN A 193 10.18 34.75 -15.61
C GLN A 193 10.76 36.18 -15.75
N PHE A 194 11.14 36.59 -16.96
CA PHE A 194 11.69 37.92 -17.29
C PHE A 194 10.68 38.83 -17.99
N ALA A 195 9.40 38.44 -18.06
CA ALA A 195 8.33 39.13 -18.77
C ALA A 195 8.55 39.22 -20.29
N SER A 196 9.25 38.25 -20.90
CA SER A 196 9.27 38.09 -22.35
C SER A 196 8.11 37.18 -22.76
N GLN A 197 7.25 37.65 -23.66
CA GLN A 197 6.23 36.79 -24.27
C GLN A 197 6.95 35.76 -25.14
N ILE A 198 6.76 34.47 -24.83
CA ILE A 198 7.39 33.36 -25.54
C ILE A 198 6.43 32.72 -26.54
N GLU A 199 5.13 32.71 -26.21
CA GLU A 199 4.11 32.01 -27.00
C GLU A 199 2.73 32.66 -26.86
N LEU A 200 1.87 32.41 -27.85
CA LEU A 200 0.46 32.74 -27.86
C LEU A 200 -0.29 31.53 -28.42
N ILE A 201 -1.16 30.93 -27.62
CA ILE A 201 -2.00 29.79 -27.98
C ILE A 201 -3.45 30.26 -28.19
N GLY A 202 -4.12 29.75 -29.22
CA GLY A 202 -5.54 29.99 -29.49
C GLY A 202 -5.85 30.88 -30.71
N PRO A 203 -7.15 31.09 -31.01
CA PRO A 203 -8.31 30.97 -30.13
C PRO A 203 -8.67 29.52 -29.76
N LEU A 204 -8.90 29.26 -28.47
CA LEU A 204 -9.27 27.96 -27.90
C LEU A 204 -10.76 27.96 -27.48
N PRO A 205 -11.55 26.95 -27.85
CA PRO A 205 -12.86 26.72 -27.26
C PRO A 205 -12.78 26.59 -25.73
N GLU A 206 -13.89 26.84 -25.05
CA GLU A 206 -13.97 26.73 -23.58
C GLU A 206 -13.63 25.30 -23.10
N SER A 207 -14.09 24.27 -23.80
CA SER A 207 -13.81 22.86 -23.46
C SER A 207 -12.32 22.51 -23.56
N VAL A 208 -11.61 23.03 -24.57
CA VAL A 208 -10.16 22.85 -24.71
C VAL A 208 -9.40 23.56 -23.58
N LEU A 209 -9.83 24.77 -23.21
CA LEU A 209 -9.23 25.45 -22.06
C LEU A 209 -9.44 24.63 -20.78
N GLN A 210 -10.65 24.12 -20.57
CA GLN A 210 -10.99 23.26 -19.43
C GLN A 210 -10.19 21.95 -19.40
N ALA A 211 -9.92 21.33 -20.55
CA ALA A 211 -9.03 20.17 -20.63
C ALA A 211 -7.62 20.50 -20.11
N TYR A 212 -7.06 21.66 -20.46
CA TYR A 212 -5.78 22.10 -19.89
C TYR A 212 -5.88 22.45 -18.40
N GLU A 213 -6.99 23.01 -17.92
CA GLU A 213 -7.20 23.25 -16.48
C GLU A 213 -7.14 21.94 -15.69
N ILE A 214 -7.77 20.90 -16.24
CA ILE A 214 -7.80 19.55 -15.70
C ILE A 214 -6.38 18.97 -15.65
N LEU A 215 -5.66 19.01 -16.77
CA LEU A 215 -4.29 18.51 -16.91
C LEU A 215 -3.33 19.17 -15.91
N ASP A 216 -3.34 20.50 -15.84
CA ASP A 216 -2.42 21.27 -15.00
C ASP A 216 -2.89 21.41 -13.54
N GLY A 217 -4.16 21.12 -13.26
CA GLY A 217 -4.79 21.41 -11.97
C GLY A 217 -4.88 22.90 -11.66
N ILE A 218 -4.96 23.78 -12.68
CA ILE A 218 -4.99 25.25 -12.54
C ILE A 218 -6.27 25.83 -13.19
N ASP A 219 -6.98 26.68 -12.45
CA ASP A 219 -8.16 27.42 -12.95
C ASP A 219 -7.71 28.57 -13.88
N PHE A 220 -7.93 28.41 -15.19
CA PHE A 220 -7.53 29.35 -16.23
C PHE A 220 -8.60 30.38 -16.55
N ASN A 221 -9.87 29.98 -16.60
CA ASN A 221 -10.98 30.87 -16.94
C ASN A 221 -11.42 31.80 -15.78
N ALA A 222 -10.92 31.56 -14.56
CA ALA A 222 -11.22 32.26 -13.31
C ALA A 222 -12.67 32.12 -12.80
N ASP A 223 -13.34 31.02 -13.13
CA ASP A 223 -14.69 30.72 -12.64
C ASP A 223 -14.71 30.10 -11.23
N GLY A 224 -13.54 29.70 -10.71
CA GLY A 224 -13.34 29.10 -9.40
C GLY A 224 -13.41 27.58 -9.39
N LEU A 225 -13.45 26.93 -10.55
CA LEU A 225 -13.46 25.49 -10.75
C LEU A 225 -12.21 25.06 -11.54
N ILE A 226 -11.92 23.75 -11.51
CA ILE A 226 -10.98 23.11 -12.43
C ILE A 226 -11.84 22.29 -13.38
N GLY A 227 -11.78 22.56 -14.68
CA GLY A 227 -12.66 21.92 -15.66
C GLY A 227 -14.09 22.42 -15.49
N ARG A 228 -15.05 21.50 -15.31
CA ARG A 228 -16.46 21.81 -15.01
C ARG A 228 -16.82 21.62 -13.53
N GLY A 229 -15.87 21.18 -12.71
CA GLY A 229 -15.99 21.04 -11.26
C GLY A 229 -16.24 19.60 -10.77
N LEU A 230 -16.36 19.42 -9.45
CA LEU A 230 -16.42 18.09 -8.81
C LEU A 230 -17.62 17.24 -9.23
N ASP A 231 -18.76 17.87 -9.59
CA ASP A 231 -19.97 17.15 -10.01
C ASP A 231 -19.86 16.60 -11.45
N ALA A 232 -18.85 17.05 -12.23
CA ALA A 232 -18.53 16.52 -13.57
C ALA A 232 -17.36 15.53 -13.54
N ARG A 233 -16.64 15.40 -12.41
CA ARG A 233 -15.61 14.37 -12.23
C ARG A 233 -16.25 13.03 -11.87
N GLU A 234 -17.06 12.48 -12.76
CA GLU A 234 -17.55 11.12 -12.67
C GLU A 234 -16.86 10.29 -13.77
N GLY A 235 -15.81 9.58 -13.38
CA GLY A 235 -15.26 8.46 -14.14
C GLY A 235 -15.26 7.26 -13.20
N VAL A 236 -15.88 6.15 -13.61
CA VAL A 236 -15.74 4.89 -12.88
C VAL A 236 -14.48 4.22 -13.39
N THR A 237 -13.43 4.19 -12.58
CA THR A 237 -12.31 3.27 -12.80
C THR A 237 -12.83 1.87 -12.49
N SER A 238 -13.05 1.04 -13.50
CA SER A 238 -13.14 -0.40 -13.30
C SER A 238 -11.78 -0.99 -13.63
N ASP A 239 -11.10 -1.46 -12.59
CA ASP A 239 -9.92 -2.33 -12.55
C ASP A 239 -8.96 -2.36 -13.76
N LEU A 240 -7.74 -1.90 -13.48
CA LEU A 240 -6.53 -2.22 -14.24
C LEU A 240 -6.02 -3.60 -13.81
N SER A 241 -6.62 -4.68 -14.32
CA SER A 241 -6.12 -6.03 -14.05
C SER A 241 -5.33 -6.58 -15.24
N GLY A 242 -4.02 -6.80 -15.07
CA GLY A 242 -3.22 -7.55 -16.03
C GLY A 242 -1.80 -7.85 -15.57
N HIS A 243 -1.49 -9.12 -15.33
CA HIS A 243 -0.17 -9.62 -14.87
C HIS A 243 0.95 -9.45 -15.93
N TRP A 244 0.67 -8.90 -17.11
CA TRP A 244 1.65 -8.55 -18.13
C TRP A 244 1.30 -7.24 -18.83
N GLY A 245 1.52 -6.11 -18.15
CA GLY A 245 1.59 -4.80 -18.76
C GLY A 245 0.26 -4.19 -19.22
N ASN A 246 -0.20 -3.22 -18.44
CA ASN A 246 -0.45 -1.89 -18.99
C ASN A 246 -1.57 -1.70 -20.05
N GLU A 247 -2.69 -2.43 -19.94
CA GLU A 247 -3.94 -2.11 -20.66
C GLU A 247 -5.07 -1.97 -19.62
N GLY A 248 -5.68 -0.77 -19.52
CA GLY A 248 -6.83 -0.52 -18.65
C GLY A 248 -7.87 0.34 -19.36
N ALA A 249 -9.10 0.36 -18.86
CA ALA A 249 -10.18 1.14 -19.45
C ALA A 249 -10.88 2.06 -18.45
N ILE A 250 -11.28 3.25 -18.90
CA ILE A 250 -12.01 4.24 -18.07
C ILE A 250 -13.34 4.61 -18.72
N TYR A 251 -14.38 4.66 -17.89
CA TYR A 251 -15.76 4.92 -18.33
C TYR A 251 -16.32 6.19 -17.72
N GLY A 252 -16.80 7.08 -18.59
CA GLY A 252 -17.76 8.11 -18.25
C GLY A 252 -19.18 7.56 -18.18
N THR A 253 -20.12 8.46 -17.99
CA THR A 253 -21.51 8.20 -17.69
C THR A 253 -22.39 8.50 -18.92
N ALA A 254 -23.70 8.62 -18.70
CA ALA A 254 -24.61 9.17 -19.73
C ALA A 254 -24.85 10.69 -19.52
N GLY A 255 -23.99 11.32 -18.72
CA GLY A 255 -23.90 12.75 -18.50
C GLY A 255 -22.62 13.30 -19.13
N ALA A 256 -22.33 14.57 -18.87
CA ALA A 256 -21.13 15.21 -19.40
C ALA A 256 -20.00 15.10 -18.36
N ASP A 257 -18.91 14.42 -18.73
CA ASP A 257 -17.89 13.91 -17.80
C ASP A 257 -16.49 14.51 -18.02
N ASP A 258 -15.78 14.80 -16.93
CA ASP A 258 -14.39 15.27 -16.89
C ASP A 258 -13.47 14.10 -16.51
N ILE A 259 -12.90 13.44 -17.51
CA ILE A 259 -12.08 12.22 -17.37
C ILE A 259 -10.60 12.58 -17.45
N VAL A 260 -9.79 12.04 -16.52
CA VAL A 260 -8.35 12.29 -16.42
C VAL A 260 -7.61 11.00 -16.11
N ILE A 261 -6.58 10.68 -16.89
CA ILE A 261 -5.66 9.60 -16.57
C ILE A 261 -4.48 10.15 -15.75
N PRO A 262 -4.23 9.63 -14.54
CA PRO A 262 -3.08 10.03 -13.75
C PRO A 262 -1.76 9.44 -14.31
N ASP A 263 -0.66 10.18 -14.19
CA ASP A 263 0.70 9.74 -14.58
C ASP A 263 1.19 8.44 -13.89
N VAL A 264 0.55 8.07 -12.78
CA VAL A 264 0.82 6.83 -12.06
C VAL A 264 -0.52 6.12 -11.90
N LEU A 265 -0.64 4.99 -12.57
CA LEU A 265 -1.76 4.09 -12.39
C LEU A 265 -1.64 3.40 -11.00
N PRO A 266 -2.74 2.97 -10.37
CA PRO A 266 -2.69 2.12 -9.18
C PRO A 266 -1.70 0.97 -9.41
N GLU A 267 -0.91 0.61 -8.38
CA GLU A 267 0.21 -0.38 -8.41
C GLU A 267 1.62 0.17 -8.71
N GLY A 268 1.80 1.47 -8.95
CA GLY A 268 3.14 2.05 -9.12
C GLY A 268 3.78 1.72 -10.47
N THR A 269 3.00 1.23 -11.42
CA THR A 269 3.32 1.20 -12.84
C THR A 269 3.36 2.63 -13.38
N ASN A 270 4.43 2.96 -14.08
CA ASN A 270 4.60 4.25 -14.71
C ASN A 270 3.72 4.30 -15.97
N SER A 271 2.80 5.26 -16.07
CA SER A 271 1.94 5.45 -17.25
C SER A 271 2.72 5.65 -18.55
N SER A 272 4.00 6.02 -18.49
CA SER A 272 4.83 6.34 -19.67
C SER A 272 4.97 5.23 -20.73
N ASN A 273 4.45 4.02 -20.48
CA ASN A 273 4.54 2.86 -21.36
C ASN A 273 3.23 2.05 -21.39
N SER A 274 2.07 2.69 -21.15
CA SER A 274 0.79 1.97 -21.04
C SER A 274 -0.29 2.46 -21.97
N GLY A 275 -0.94 1.52 -22.67
CA GLY A 275 -2.16 1.75 -23.44
C GLY A 275 -3.36 1.95 -22.51
N VAL A 276 -4.19 2.97 -22.74
CA VAL A 276 -5.47 3.11 -22.00
C VAL A 276 -6.63 3.38 -22.95
N ASP A 277 -7.68 2.57 -22.83
CA ASP A 277 -8.94 2.76 -23.54
C ASP A 277 -9.86 3.70 -22.76
N ILE A 278 -10.40 4.73 -23.40
CA ILE A 278 -11.16 5.77 -22.71
C ILE A 278 -12.50 6.02 -23.40
N PHE A 279 -13.57 5.83 -22.65
CA PHE A 279 -14.95 5.97 -23.13
C PHE A 279 -15.63 7.12 -22.41
N GLY A 280 -16.00 8.19 -23.13
CA GLY A 280 -16.75 9.34 -22.58
C GLY A 280 -18.19 8.96 -22.26
N GLY A 281 -18.88 8.33 -23.22
CA GLY A 281 -20.24 7.86 -23.07
C GLY A 281 -21.22 8.75 -23.82
N ALA A 282 -22.19 9.35 -23.13
CA ALA A 282 -23.13 10.26 -23.79
C ALA A 282 -23.19 11.58 -23.03
N GLY A 283 -22.94 12.69 -23.68
CA GLY A 283 -22.68 13.98 -23.04
C GLY A 283 -21.62 14.71 -23.84
N ASP A 284 -21.41 16.00 -23.55
CA ASP A 284 -20.29 16.73 -24.13
C ASP A 284 -19.09 16.51 -23.20
N ASP A 285 -18.25 15.52 -23.45
CA ASP A 285 -17.23 15.03 -22.52
C ASP A 285 -15.87 15.74 -22.68
N ILE A 286 -15.10 15.80 -21.60
CA ILE A 286 -13.72 16.30 -21.61
C ILE A 286 -12.81 15.18 -21.14
N ILE A 287 -12.03 14.63 -22.06
CA ILE A 287 -11.19 13.46 -21.84
C ILE A 287 -9.72 13.88 -21.99
N VAL A 288 -8.96 13.73 -20.91
CA VAL A 288 -7.51 14.00 -20.86
C VAL A 288 -6.77 12.68 -20.64
N GLY A 289 -6.11 12.21 -21.70
CA GLY A 289 -5.29 11.01 -21.71
C GLY A 289 -4.02 11.15 -20.87
N GLY A 290 -3.38 10.02 -20.58
CA GLY A 290 -2.11 9.97 -19.86
C GLY A 290 -0.92 10.08 -20.82
N ASN A 291 0.30 9.95 -20.29
CA ASN A 291 1.44 9.48 -21.10
C ASN A 291 1.15 8.03 -21.52
N GLY A 292 1.65 7.57 -22.68
CA GLY A 292 1.21 6.27 -23.24
C GLY A 292 0.38 6.40 -24.52
N GLU A 293 0.16 5.27 -25.20
CA GLU A 293 -0.86 5.15 -26.26
C GLU A 293 -2.26 5.29 -25.61
N ASN A 294 -3.13 6.12 -26.18
CA ASN A 294 -4.50 6.24 -25.67
C ASN A 294 -5.51 6.06 -26.80
N TYR A 295 -6.54 5.27 -26.54
CA TYR A 295 -7.64 4.99 -27.45
C TYR A 295 -8.87 5.74 -26.97
N PHE A 296 -9.22 6.84 -27.66
CA PHE A 296 -10.33 7.72 -27.29
C PHE A 296 -11.62 7.36 -28.04
N ILE A 297 -12.69 7.15 -27.29
CA ILE A 297 -14.06 7.06 -27.78
C ILE A 297 -14.89 8.08 -26.99
N GLY A 298 -15.14 9.25 -27.59
CA GLY A 298 -15.96 10.30 -26.98
C GLY A 298 -17.39 9.81 -26.74
N GLY A 299 -18.01 9.31 -27.81
CA GLY A 299 -19.39 8.82 -27.77
C GLY A 299 -20.35 9.89 -28.24
N ALA A 300 -21.55 9.98 -27.65
CA ALA A 300 -22.60 10.86 -28.17
C ALA A 300 -22.56 12.26 -27.53
N GLY A 301 -22.09 13.27 -28.26
CA GLY A 301 -22.12 14.68 -27.85
C GLY A 301 -21.03 15.49 -28.55
N ASP A 302 -20.79 16.73 -28.14
CA ASP A 302 -19.63 17.51 -28.63
C ASP A 302 -18.45 17.31 -27.66
N ASP A 303 -17.57 16.34 -27.92
CA ASP A 303 -16.51 15.92 -26.98
C ASP A 303 -15.19 16.69 -27.18
N THR A 304 -14.32 16.64 -26.19
CA THR A 304 -12.94 17.15 -26.25
C THR A 304 -11.96 16.08 -25.81
N LEU A 305 -11.18 15.57 -26.75
CA LEU A 305 -10.22 14.49 -26.56
C LEU A 305 -8.80 15.06 -26.60
N MET A 306 -8.04 14.91 -25.51
CA MET A 306 -6.71 15.49 -25.35
C MET A 306 -5.68 14.41 -25.01
N GLY A 307 -4.75 14.14 -25.92
CA GLY A 307 -3.53 13.36 -25.64
C GLY A 307 -2.43 14.22 -25.00
N GLN A 308 -1.51 13.60 -24.26
CA GLN A 308 -0.30 14.26 -23.76
C GLN A 308 0.85 14.13 -24.78
N GLU A 309 1.65 15.18 -24.94
CA GLU A 309 2.84 15.13 -25.81
C GLU A 309 3.98 14.40 -25.08
N ASP A 310 4.21 13.14 -25.41
CA ASP A 310 5.41 12.44 -24.96
C ASP A 310 6.64 12.82 -25.81
N SER A 311 7.81 12.83 -25.16
CA SER A 311 9.08 13.12 -25.85
C SER A 311 9.60 11.94 -26.69
N ASP A 312 8.96 10.77 -26.57
CA ASP A 312 9.24 9.55 -27.32
C ASP A 312 8.18 9.38 -28.42
N SER A 313 8.63 9.26 -29.66
CA SER A 313 7.84 9.47 -30.89
C SER A 313 7.03 8.27 -31.39
N ASN A 314 6.80 7.28 -30.52
CA ASN A 314 6.35 5.93 -30.94
C ASN A 314 5.12 5.47 -30.12
N GLN A 315 4.28 6.40 -29.68
CA GLN A 315 3.04 6.10 -28.96
C GLN A 315 1.94 6.99 -29.55
N ASP A 316 1.09 6.39 -30.38
CA ASP A 316 0.05 7.11 -31.10
C ASP A 316 -1.17 7.38 -30.20
N GLN A 317 -1.71 8.58 -30.34
CA GLN A 317 -2.97 8.99 -29.73
C GLN A 317 -4.10 8.78 -30.75
N GLU A 318 -5.04 7.89 -30.47
CA GLU A 318 -6.02 7.42 -31.46
C GLU A 318 -7.45 7.77 -31.07
N ALA A 319 -8.26 8.25 -32.01
CA ALA A 319 -9.69 8.48 -31.78
C ALA A 319 -10.57 7.65 -32.72
N TYR A 320 -11.55 6.94 -32.16
CA TYR A 320 -12.42 6.00 -32.87
C TYR A 320 -13.87 6.49 -32.99
N TYR A 321 -14.44 6.33 -34.18
CA TYR A 321 -15.81 6.73 -34.52
C TYR A 321 -16.55 5.59 -35.24
N ASP A 322 -17.83 5.40 -34.95
CA ASP A 322 -18.58 4.23 -35.42
C ASP A 322 -19.85 4.54 -36.21
N ALA A 323 -19.81 4.21 -37.50
CA ALA A 323 -20.95 4.28 -38.41
C ALA A 323 -21.59 2.91 -38.70
N ARG A 324 -21.35 1.88 -37.88
CA ARG A 324 -22.02 0.56 -38.01
C ARG A 324 -23.53 0.70 -37.78
N GLY A 325 -24.29 -0.28 -38.29
CA GLY A 325 -25.76 -0.23 -38.21
C GLY A 325 -26.46 0.66 -39.25
N ASN A 326 -25.74 1.54 -39.96
CA ASN A 326 -26.29 2.42 -41.01
C ASN A 326 -26.80 1.68 -42.27
N GLY A 327 -26.51 0.37 -42.39
CA GLY A 327 -26.92 -0.49 -43.50
C GLY A 327 -26.05 -0.44 -44.75
N ALA A 328 -24.80 0.02 -44.62
CA ALA A 328 -23.81 0.06 -45.68
C ALA A 328 -23.56 -1.31 -46.32
N THR A 329 -23.28 -1.30 -47.62
CA THR A 329 -22.81 -2.49 -48.37
C THR A 329 -21.44 -2.29 -49.00
N GLN A 330 -20.79 -1.15 -48.71
CA GLN A 330 -19.42 -0.84 -49.07
C GLN A 330 -18.67 -0.32 -47.85
N ALA A 331 -17.36 -0.60 -47.80
CA ALA A 331 -16.46 -0.05 -46.80
C ALA A 331 -16.31 1.48 -46.96
N PRO A 332 -15.81 2.18 -45.92
CA PRO A 332 -15.63 3.63 -45.98
C PRO A 332 -14.59 4.02 -47.04
N ASP A 333 -14.84 5.13 -47.71
CA ASP A 333 -13.92 5.78 -48.65
C ASP A 333 -13.87 7.28 -48.36
N ILE A 334 -12.88 7.96 -48.92
CA ILE A 334 -12.51 9.33 -48.57
C ILE A 334 -12.57 10.27 -49.76
N ARG A 335 -12.88 11.54 -49.48
CA ARG A 335 -12.64 12.63 -50.42
C ARG A 335 -12.20 13.91 -49.70
N THR A 336 -11.34 14.69 -50.36
CA THR A 336 -10.96 16.02 -49.89
C THR A 336 -11.85 17.09 -50.52
N GLU A 337 -12.36 18.01 -49.70
CA GLU A 337 -13.13 19.16 -50.13
C GLU A 337 -12.24 20.34 -50.57
N GLN A 338 -12.84 21.37 -51.18
CA GLN A 338 -12.08 22.52 -51.72
C GLN A 338 -11.45 23.42 -50.64
N ASN A 339 -11.98 23.37 -49.43
CA ASN A 339 -11.47 24.09 -48.27
C ASN A 339 -10.35 23.34 -47.52
N GLY A 340 -10.05 22.09 -47.90
CA GLY A 340 -9.02 21.25 -47.28
C GLY A 340 -9.57 20.22 -46.30
N ASP A 341 -10.85 20.30 -45.95
CA ASP A 341 -11.49 19.31 -45.08
C ASP A 341 -11.59 17.96 -45.77
N VAL A 342 -11.58 16.91 -44.97
CA VAL A 342 -11.74 15.53 -45.41
C VAL A 342 -13.15 15.07 -45.06
N VAL A 343 -13.78 14.34 -45.97
CA VAL A 343 -15.06 13.67 -45.71
C VAL A 343 -14.91 12.19 -45.97
N ILE A 344 -15.24 11.39 -44.96
CA ILE A 344 -15.37 9.94 -45.02
C ILE A 344 -16.83 9.62 -45.37
N PHE A 345 -17.03 8.70 -46.30
CA PHE A 345 -18.35 8.37 -46.84
C PHE A 345 -18.44 6.90 -47.24
N ASP A 346 -19.66 6.40 -47.36
CA ASP A 346 -19.94 5.07 -47.90
C ASP A 346 -21.12 5.10 -48.90
N ASP A 347 -21.75 3.95 -49.16
CA ASP A 347 -22.89 3.88 -50.07
C ASP A 347 -24.23 4.31 -49.47
N THR A 348 -24.26 4.62 -48.17
CA THR A 348 -25.39 5.22 -47.45
C THR A 348 -25.34 6.74 -47.45
N GLY A 349 -24.14 7.34 -47.45
CA GLY A 349 -23.96 8.79 -47.44
C GLY A 349 -22.61 9.27 -46.94
N ASP A 350 -22.55 10.53 -46.53
CA ASP A 350 -21.40 11.09 -45.82
C ASP A 350 -21.48 10.66 -44.35
N LEU A 351 -20.38 10.16 -43.81
CA LEU A 351 -20.29 9.64 -42.44
C LEU A 351 -19.73 10.71 -41.51
N TYR A 352 -18.46 11.08 -41.70
CA TYR A 352 -17.79 12.09 -40.88
C TYR A 352 -17.08 13.11 -41.75
N ARG A 353 -17.01 14.35 -41.28
CA ARG A 353 -16.13 15.39 -41.81
C ARG A 353 -15.07 15.72 -40.77
N LEU A 354 -13.82 15.86 -41.19
CA LEU A 354 -12.72 16.11 -40.27
C LEU A 354 -11.70 17.09 -40.84
N ASN A 355 -10.96 17.72 -39.93
CA ASN A 355 -9.82 18.57 -40.24
C ASN A 355 -8.67 18.26 -39.27
N LEU A 356 -7.63 17.59 -39.77
CA LEU A 356 -6.42 17.27 -39.00
C LEU A 356 -5.26 18.24 -39.30
N THR A 357 -5.57 19.40 -39.91
CA THR A 357 -4.57 20.39 -40.32
C THR A 357 -4.52 21.60 -39.37
N GLY A 358 -5.19 21.49 -38.22
CA GLY A 358 -5.27 22.56 -37.24
C GLY A 358 -3.89 22.91 -36.69
N SER A 359 -3.62 24.21 -36.51
CA SER A 359 -2.39 24.67 -35.85
C SER A 359 -2.46 24.60 -34.33
N ASP A 360 -3.67 24.56 -33.77
CA ASP A 360 -3.94 24.62 -32.33
C ASP A 360 -4.70 23.38 -31.85
N PHE A 361 -5.63 22.85 -32.67
CA PHE A 361 -6.35 21.59 -32.43
C PHE A 361 -7.06 21.13 -33.71
N ASN A 362 -7.34 19.83 -33.79
CA ASN A 362 -8.06 19.13 -34.84
C ASN A 362 -9.54 18.95 -34.46
N TRP A 363 -10.38 18.49 -35.38
CA TRP A 363 -11.78 18.17 -35.08
C TRP A 363 -12.37 17.14 -36.04
N VAL A 364 -13.39 16.44 -35.58
CA VAL A 364 -14.26 15.54 -36.33
C VAL A 364 -15.72 15.99 -36.13
N GLU A 365 -16.53 15.90 -37.16
CA GLU A 365 -17.96 16.28 -37.17
C GLU A 365 -18.73 15.09 -37.72
N ASP A 366 -19.65 14.54 -36.92
CA ASP A 366 -20.59 13.54 -37.37
C ASP A 366 -21.58 14.13 -38.39
N LEU A 367 -21.74 13.43 -39.51
CA LEU A 367 -22.72 13.70 -40.57
C LEU A 367 -23.73 12.55 -40.72
N SER A 368 -23.55 11.47 -39.98
CA SER A 368 -24.23 10.18 -40.11
C SER A 368 -25.54 10.15 -39.34
N LEU A 369 -26.55 10.86 -39.82
CA LEU A 369 -27.89 10.88 -39.17
C LEU A 369 -28.67 9.54 -39.23
N ALA A 370 -28.05 8.42 -39.60
CA ALA A 370 -28.70 7.20 -40.07
C ALA A 370 -28.45 5.94 -39.20
N ASP A 371 -27.33 5.85 -38.50
CA ASP A 371 -27.00 4.82 -37.50
C ASP A 371 -27.69 5.11 -36.16
N GLY A 372 -27.94 6.38 -35.83
CA GLY A 372 -28.69 6.78 -34.65
C GLY A 372 -27.82 7.03 -33.41
N LEU A 373 -26.51 7.04 -33.58
CA LEU A 373 -25.56 7.73 -32.73
C LEU A 373 -25.51 9.20 -33.22
N ASP A 374 -25.21 10.14 -32.32
CA ASP A 374 -25.07 11.57 -32.64
C ASP A 374 -23.84 12.04 -31.86
N GLU A 375 -22.67 11.63 -32.36
CA GLU A 375 -21.34 11.96 -31.84
C GLU A 375 -20.94 13.41 -32.13
N GLY A 376 -21.92 14.26 -32.49
CA GLY A 376 -21.75 15.71 -32.53
C GLY A 376 -20.51 16.18 -33.30
N ARG A 377 -19.80 17.14 -32.71
CA ARG A 377 -18.55 17.69 -33.25
C ARG A 377 -17.46 17.71 -32.20
N ASP A 378 -16.63 16.68 -32.26
CA ASP A 378 -15.52 16.48 -31.35
C ASP A 378 -14.31 17.34 -31.69
N THR A 379 -13.65 17.81 -30.63
CA THR A 379 -12.40 18.56 -30.67
C THR A 379 -11.25 17.67 -30.25
N LEU A 380 -10.22 17.57 -31.09
CA LEU A 380 -9.08 16.68 -30.90
C LEU A 380 -7.82 17.50 -30.64
N VAL A 381 -7.17 17.32 -29.49
CA VAL A 381 -5.93 17.99 -29.10
C VAL A 381 -4.85 16.92 -28.96
N ASN A 382 -3.76 17.03 -29.72
CA ASN A 382 -2.68 16.04 -29.74
C ASN A 382 -3.19 14.59 -29.98
N VAL A 383 -4.14 14.43 -30.91
CA VAL A 383 -4.57 13.12 -31.41
C VAL A 383 -3.95 12.93 -32.78
N ASP A 384 -3.23 11.83 -32.95
CA ASP A 384 -2.41 11.51 -34.13
C ASP A 384 -3.25 10.88 -35.24
N VAL A 385 -4.11 9.92 -34.86
CA VAL A 385 -4.85 9.08 -35.81
C VAL A 385 -6.35 9.13 -35.51
N VAL A 386 -7.17 9.17 -36.57
CA VAL A 386 -8.62 8.99 -36.47
C VAL A 386 -9.01 7.73 -37.23
N PHE A 387 -9.76 6.85 -36.56
CA PHE A 387 -10.34 5.65 -37.15
C PHE A 387 -11.84 5.79 -37.28
N VAL A 388 -12.37 5.41 -38.45
CA VAL A 388 -13.81 5.31 -38.69
C VAL A 388 -14.15 3.88 -39.07
N LEU A 389 -15.04 3.26 -38.29
CA LEU A 389 -15.55 1.93 -38.59
C LEU A 389 -16.92 2.02 -39.24
N ASN A 390 -17.17 1.17 -40.24
CA ASN A 390 -18.54 0.85 -40.62
C ASN A 390 -18.74 -0.66 -40.71
N GLY A 391 -19.96 -1.07 -41.01
CA GLY A 391 -20.31 -2.47 -41.09
C GLY A 391 -19.67 -3.20 -42.28
N GLN A 392 -18.64 -2.68 -42.93
CA GLN A 392 -17.91 -3.27 -44.05
C GLN A 392 -16.40 -3.02 -43.96
N GLY A 393 -15.88 -2.51 -42.84
CA GLY A 393 -14.43 -2.37 -42.58
C GLY A 393 -14.08 -1.06 -41.89
N GLU A 394 -12.81 -0.95 -41.51
CA GLU A 394 -12.20 0.21 -40.87
C GLU A 394 -11.48 1.10 -41.89
N PHE A 395 -11.45 2.40 -41.62
CA PHE A 395 -10.67 3.38 -42.36
C PHE A 395 -9.91 4.29 -41.39
N GLY A 396 -8.59 4.20 -41.39
CA GLY A 396 -7.69 5.04 -40.58
C GLY A 396 -7.17 6.24 -41.36
N ILE A 397 -7.03 7.39 -40.70
CA ILE A 397 -6.48 8.62 -41.29
C ILE A 397 -5.54 9.35 -40.33
N THR A 398 -4.34 9.63 -40.84
CA THR A 398 -3.29 10.39 -40.14
C THR A 398 -2.87 11.58 -40.98
N TYR A 399 -2.45 12.68 -40.35
CA TYR A 399 -1.90 13.85 -41.05
C TYR A 399 -0.45 14.11 -40.67
N ASN A 400 0.45 13.95 -41.63
CA ASN A 400 1.86 14.20 -41.40
C ASN A 400 2.17 15.70 -41.54
N GLN A 401 2.40 16.37 -40.41
CA GLN A 401 2.68 17.80 -40.32
C GLN A 401 3.95 18.23 -41.10
N GLU A 402 4.95 17.36 -41.25
CA GLU A 402 6.20 17.68 -41.96
C GLU A 402 6.02 17.73 -43.48
N THR A 403 5.25 16.78 -44.01
CA THR A 403 5.01 16.63 -45.45
C THR A 403 3.79 17.42 -45.92
N GLY A 404 2.84 17.66 -45.02
CA GLY A 404 1.55 18.29 -45.31
C GLY A 404 0.62 17.38 -46.12
N GLU A 405 0.80 16.06 -46.03
CA GLU A 405 0.01 15.04 -46.72
C GLU A 405 -0.69 14.15 -45.69
N TYR A 406 -1.91 13.70 -46.05
CA TYR A 406 -2.64 12.69 -45.29
C TYR A 406 -2.18 11.29 -45.72
N PHE A 407 -2.10 10.38 -44.75
CA PHE A 407 -1.86 8.96 -44.91
C PHE A 407 -3.12 8.20 -44.47
N TYR A 408 -3.40 7.06 -45.12
CA TYR A 408 -4.65 6.32 -44.89
C TYR A 408 -4.41 4.81 -44.84
N LYS A 409 -4.96 4.15 -43.83
CA LYS A 409 -5.23 2.70 -43.82
C LYS A 409 -6.60 2.52 -44.46
N SER A 410 -6.67 1.82 -45.60
CA SER A 410 -7.91 1.69 -46.38
C SER A 410 -8.29 0.22 -46.58
N PRO A 411 -9.58 -0.13 -46.52
CA PRO A 411 -10.06 -1.50 -46.65
C PRO A 411 -10.16 -1.98 -48.12
N HIS A 412 -9.45 -1.30 -49.02
CA HIS A 412 -9.53 -1.47 -50.47
C HIS A 412 -8.21 -1.92 -51.11
N GLU A 413 -7.09 -1.73 -50.42
CA GLU A 413 -5.76 -2.15 -50.88
C GLU A 413 -4.98 -2.71 -49.69
N LEU A 414 -4.17 -3.75 -49.93
CA LEU A 414 -3.29 -4.32 -48.91
C LEU A 414 -2.39 -3.24 -48.31
N PHE A 415 -2.48 -3.08 -47.00
CA PHE A 415 -1.66 -2.19 -46.20
C PHE A 415 -0.46 -2.94 -45.63
N VAL A 416 0.70 -2.28 -45.60
CA VAL A 416 1.92 -2.82 -45.00
C VAL A 416 2.71 -1.67 -44.38
N GLU A 417 2.72 -1.61 -43.06
CA GLU A 417 3.52 -0.72 -42.22
C GLU A 417 4.78 -1.47 -41.75
N VAL A 418 5.90 -0.77 -41.60
CA VAL A 418 7.09 -1.32 -40.93
C VAL A 418 7.67 -0.25 -40.04
N GLU A 419 7.73 -0.55 -38.76
CA GLU A 419 8.20 0.35 -37.72
C GLU A 419 9.55 -0.11 -37.17
N ASP A 420 10.43 0.86 -36.92
CA ASP A 420 11.77 0.65 -36.40
C ASP A 420 11.81 1.19 -34.96
N GLU A 421 11.39 0.34 -34.02
CA GLU A 421 11.32 0.62 -32.60
C GLU A 421 12.69 0.52 -31.91
N ASP A 422 12.85 1.20 -30.76
CA ASP A 422 14.07 1.15 -29.96
C ASP A 422 14.39 -0.27 -29.44
N TRP A 423 13.36 -1.14 -29.40
CA TRP A 423 13.41 -2.51 -28.90
C TRP A 423 13.26 -3.59 -29.99
N GLY A 424 12.95 -3.23 -31.23
CA GLY A 424 12.68 -4.23 -32.29
C GLY A 424 12.32 -3.64 -33.65
N LYS A 425 12.02 -4.51 -34.63
CA LYS A 425 11.25 -4.11 -35.81
C LYS A 425 9.88 -4.76 -35.70
N GLU A 426 8.85 -4.00 -35.99
CA GLU A 426 7.47 -4.47 -36.02
C GLU A 426 6.85 -4.18 -37.37
N ALA A 427 5.79 -4.90 -37.71
CA ALA A 427 5.05 -4.67 -38.94
C ALA A 427 3.58 -5.00 -38.76
N GLU A 428 2.76 -4.17 -39.38
CA GLU A 428 1.34 -4.39 -39.54
C GLU A 428 1.05 -4.73 -41.00
N VAL A 429 0.22 -5.75 -41.22
CA VAL A 429 -0.25 -6.16 -42.55
C VAL A 429 -1.77 -6.28 -42.52
N ALA A 430 -2.47 -5.28 -43.06
CA ALA A 430 -3.92 -5.32 -43.16
C ALA A 430 -4.42 -5.63 -44.57
N GLY A 431 -5.32 -6.62 -44.66
CA GLY A 431 -6.01 -7.05 -45.87
C GLY A 431 -7.13 -6.10 -46.30
N THR A 432 -8.03 -6.60 -47.14
CA THR A 432 -9.10 -5.81 -47.73
C THR A 432 -10.47 -6.42 -47.42
N THR A 433 -11.51 -5.87 -48.05
CA THR A 433 -12.87 -6.47 -47.97
C THR A 433 -13.09 -7.72 -48.83
N ALA A 434 -12.04 -8.27 -49.44
CA ALA A 434 -12.14 -9.42 -50.33
C ALA A 434 -11.36 -10.61 -49.78
N SER A 435 -11.89 -11.82 -49.98
CA SER A 435 -11.16 -13.06 -49.68
C SER A 435 -9.77 -13.10 -50.32
N GLU A 436 -8.76 -13.18 -49.47
CA GLU A 436 -7.35 -13.02 -49.77
C GLU A 436 -6.49 -14.17 -49.24
N ILE A 437 -5.27 -14.23 -49.77
CA ILE A 437 -4.22 -15.09 -49.23
C ILE A 437 -3.06 -14.17 -48.89
N ILE A 438 -2.87 -13.92 -47.60
CA ILE A 438 -1.80 -13.08 -47.07
C ILE A 438 -0.72 -14.02 -46.53
N ASP A 439 0.48 -13.98 -47.12
CA ASP A 439 1.62 -14.76 -46.66
C ASP A 439 2.77 -13.80 -46.37
N VAL A 440 2.97 -13.55 -45.08
CA VAL A 440 3.89 -12.54 -44.53
C VAL A 440 5.31 -12.75 -45.06
N GLU A 441 5.78 -14.00 -45.15
CA GLU A 441 7.12 -14.34 -45.68
C GLU A 441 7.30 -13.97 -47.17
N THR A 442 6.22 -13.73 -47.90
CA THR A 442 6.27 -13.37 -49.33
C THR A 442 6.25 -11.86 -49.57
N ILE A 443 6.00 -11.06 -48.54
CA ILE A 443 5.90 -9.60 -48.61
C ILE A 443 7.33 -9.02 -48.71
N PRO A 444 7.69 -8.31 -49.80
CA PRO A 444 9.05 -7.81 -49.99
C PRO A 444 9.55 -6.85 -48.91
N GLN A 445 8.65 -6.07 -48.30
CA GLN A 445 8.94 -5.14 -47.22
C GLN A 445 9.42 -5.87 -45.95
N LEU A 446 8.97 -7.10 -45.73
CA LEU A 446 9.23 -7.91 -44.54
C LEU A 446 10.37 -8.92 -44.75
N ALA A 447 11.09 -8.84 -45.88
CA ALA A 447 12.11 -9.82 -46.25
C ALA A 447 13.30 -9.92 -45.27
N ASP A 448 13.52 -8.90 -44.43
CA ASP A 448 14.57 -8.84 -43.43
C ASP A 448 14.07 -9.20 -42.01
N PHE A 449 12.79 -9.56 -41.83
CA PHE A 449 12.22 -9.98 -40.55
C PHE A 449 12.73 -11.37 -40.14
N THR A 450 12.83 -11.59 -38.83
CA THR A 450 13.37 -12.80 -38.19
C THR A 450 12.40 -13.33 -37.13
N GLU A 451 12.73 -14.45 -36.50
CA GLU A 451 11.93 -15.06 -35.42
C GLU A 451 11.79 -14.20 -34.15
N SER A 452 12.56 -13.11 -34.03
CA SER A 452 12.49 -12.17 -32.91
C SER A 452 11.65 -10.92 -33.19
N ASN A 453 11.05 -10.83 -34.38
CA ASN A 453 10.20 -9.71 -34.76
C ASN A 453 8.74 -10.10 -34.54
N TRP A 454 7.94 -9.16 -34.02
CA TRP A 454 6.49 -9.27 -33.94
C TRP A 454 5.87 -8.79 -35.25
N ILE A 455 4.76 -9.42 -35.65
CA ILE A 455 3.99 -9.03 -36.83
C ILE A 455 2.51 -9.16 -36.52
N ASP A 456 1.77 -8.10 -36.81
CA ASP A 456 0.31 -8.06 -36.84
C ASP A 456 -0.22 -8.32 -38.26
N VAL A 457 -1.24 -9.17 -38.38
CA VAL A 457 -1.84 -9.59 -39.65
C VAL A 457 -3.36 -9.58 -39.54
N GLU A 458 -3.99 -8.65 -40.24
CA GLU A 458 -5.44 -8.55 -40.35
C GLU A 458 -5.92 -9.02 -41.73
N GLY A 459 -6.95 -9.87 -41.78
CA GLY A 459 -7.59 -10.33 -43.02
C GLY A 459 -8.57 -9.32 -43.59
N GLY A 460 -9.41 -8.75 -42.72
CA GLY A 460 -10.45 -7.79 -43.09
C GLY A 460 -11.81 -8.48 -43.26
N ASN A 461 -12.43 -8.36 -44.45
CA ASN A 461 -13.66 -9.12 -44.73
C ASN A 461 -13.43 -10.14 -45.85
N GLY A 462 -14.26 -11.18 -45.84
CA GLY A 462 -14.22 -12.29 -46.78
C GLY A 462 -13.47 -13.48 -46.19
N ASP A 463 -13.66 -14.67 -46.78
CA ASP A 463 -12.97 -15.89 -46.31
C ASP A 463 -11.45 -15.83 -46.62
N ASP A 464 -10.66 -15.40 -45.66
CA ASP A 464 -9.23 -15.15 -45.79
C ASP A 464 -8.35 -16.35 -45.41
N THR A 465 -7.12 -16.36 -45.90
CA THR A 465 -6.10 -17.31 -45.47
C THR A 465 -4.82 -16.55 -45.13
N LEU A 466 -4.54 -16.46 -43.83
CA LEU A 466 -3.43 -15.72 -43.27
C LEU A 466 -2.31 -16.69 -42.88
N PHE A 467 -1.10 -16.44 -43.37
CA PHE A 467 0.10 -17.18 -42.97
C PHE A 467 1.10 -16.24 -42.30
N GLY A 468 1.38 -16.52 -41.04
CA GLY A 468 2.43 -15.86 -40.26
C GLY A 468 3.86 -16.22 -40.70
N HIS A 469 4.83 -16.01 -39.81
CA HIS A 469 6.22 -16.42 -40.01
C HIS A 469 6.68 -17.40 -38.93
N ALA A 470 7.97 -17.43 -38.61
CA ALA A 470 8.54 -18.37 -37.63
C ALA A 470 8.73 -17.76 -36.21
N GLY A 471 8.32 -16.51 -36.01
CA GLY A 471 8.29 -15.80 -34.72
C GLY A 471 6.85 -15.59 -34.27
N GLY A 472 6.63 -14.84 -33.19
CA GLY A 472 5.27 -14.61 -32.67
C GLY A 472 4.43 -13.71 -33.58
N ASN A 473 3.18 -14.10 -33.81
CA ASN A 473 2.23 -13.39 -34.66
C ASN A 473 0.95 -13.02 -33.92
N TYR A 474 0.47 -11.79 -34.14
CA TYR A 474 -0.91 -11.39 -33.83
C TYR A 474 -1.72 -11.49 -35.12
N MET A 475 -2.87 -12.16 -35.08
CA MET A 475 -3.62 -12.48 -36.29
C MET A 475 -5.12 -12.28 -36.08
N GLU A 476 -5.72 -11.36 -36.81
CA GLU A 476 -7.16 -11.16 -36.85
C GLU A 476 -7.72 -11.57 -38.23
N GLY A 477 -8.64 -12.54 -38.27
CA GLY A 477 -9.31 -12.91 -39.52
C GLY A 477 -10.27 -11.82 -40.00
N GLY A 478 -10.98 -11.21 -39.05
CA GLY A 478 -12.06 -10.29 -39.31
C GLY A 478 -13.35 -11.04 -39.62
N ARG A 479 -14.08 -10.66 -40.67
CA ARG A 479 -15.34 -11.31 -41.03
C ARG A 479 -15.18 -12.28 -42.18
N GLY A 480 -15.51 -13.53 -41.99
CA GLY A 480 -15.43 -14.55 -43.02
C GLY A 480 -15.31 -15.93 -42.38
N ASP A 481 -15.27 -16.99 -43.19
CA ASP A 481 -14.73 -18.25 -42.67
C ASP A 481 -13.23 -18.27 -42.93
N ASP A 482 -12.43 -17.79 -41.97
CA ASP A 482 -10.99 -17.55 -42.17
C ASP A 482 -10.12 -18.74 -41.81
N THR A 483 -8.87 -18.73 -42.29
CA THR A 483 -7.85 -19.71 -41.90
C THR A 483 -6.61 -18.96 -41.41
N LEU A 484 -6.29 -19.14 -40.13
CA LEU A 484 -5.16 -18.51 -39.44
C LEU A 484 -4.07 -19.55 -39.18
N ASP A 485 -2.94 -19.43 -39.88
CA ASP A 485 -1.77 -20.32 -39.76
C ASP A 485 -0.56 -19.53 -39.22
N GLY A 486 -0.35 -19.58 -37.90
CA GLY A 486 0.79 -18.95 -37.23
C GLY A 486 2.14 -19.62 -37.56
N ARG A 487 2.10 -20.82 -38.14
CA ARG A 487 3.26 -21.67 -38.46
C ARG A 487 4.06 -22.10 -37.23
N GLY A 488 4.93 -21.28 -36.69
CA GLY A 488 5.72 -21.62 -35.52
C GLY A 488 6.19 -20.37 -34.83
N GLY A 489 6.28 -20.41 -33.51
CA GLY A 489 6.35 -19.19 -32.72
C GLY A 489 5.39 -19.34 -31.54
N TYR A 490 5.07 -18.22 -30.92
CA TYR A 490 4.00 -18.11 -29.95
C TYR A 490 2.98 -17.13 -30.53
N ASP A 491 1.90 -17.67 -31.06
CA ASP A 491 0.97 -16.98 -31.95
C ASP A 491 -0.40 -16.79 -31.30
N THR A 492 -0.97 -15.61 -31.52
CA THR A 492 -2.27 -15.18 -31.02
C THR A 492 -3.25 -15.00 -32.18
N ALA A 493 -4.40 -15.66 -32.10
CA ALA A 493 -5.54 -15.37 -32.94
C ALA A 493 -6.50 -14.44 -32.18
N ALA A 494 -6.77 -13.26 -32.73
CA ALA A 494 -7.59 -12.23 -32.13
C ALA A 494 -8.98 -12.16 -32.80
N PHE A 495 -9.99 -11.81 -32.00
CA PHE A 495 -11.38 -11.69 -32.45
C PHE A 495 -12.04 -10.48 -31.79
N SER A 496 -12.27 -9.43 -32.57
CA SER A 496 -12.94 -8.22 -32.13
C SER A 496 -14.48 -8.37 -32.12
N LEU A 497 -15.05 -8.40 -30.93
CA LEU A 497 -16.49 -8.39 -30.66
C LEU A 497 -17.05 -6.98 -30.43
N PHE A 498 -16.28 -5.91 -30.68
CA PHE A 498 -16.67 -4.51 -30.49
C PHE A 498 -18.12 -4.26 -30.92
N ASP A 499 -18.97 -3.91 -29.96
CA ASP A 499 -20.39 -3.56 -30.15
C ASP A 499 -20.64 -2.23 -29.44
N LEU A 500 -20.66 -1.14 -30.21
CA LEU A 500 -20.78 0.23 -29.69
C LEU A 500 -22.25 0.64 -29.46
N GLU A 501 -23.23 -0.23 -29.77
CA GLU A 501 -24.63 0.00 -29.35
C GLU A 501 -24.88 -0.40 -27.89
N ASN A 502 -23.96 -1.14 -27.25
CA ASN A 502 -24.10 -1.61 -25.88
C ASN A 502 -22.76 -1.67 -25.11
N TYR A 503 -22.49 -0.59 -24.38
CA TYR A 503 -21.35 -0.41 -23.48
C TYR A 503 -21.50 -1.16 -22.12
N THR A 504 -22.41 -2.13 -21.98
CA THR A 504 -22.55 -2.90 -20.73
C THR A 504 -21.52 -4.03 -20.62
N PRO A 505 -21.05 -4.35 -19.40
CA PRO A 505 -20.00 -5.35 -19.16
C PRO A 505 -20.58 -6.74 -18.81
N PHE A 506 -19.96 -7.94 -18.93
CA PHE A 506 -18.61 -8.40 -19.25
C PHE A 506 -18.68 -9.70 -20.10
N LEU A 507 -17.64 -9.99 -20.88
CA LEU A 507 -17.31 -11.30 -21.41
C LEU A 507 -17.11 -12.27 -20.25
N ASN A 508 -17.65 -13.48 -20.42
CA ASN A 508 -17.42 -14.59 -19.51
C ASN A 508 -17.34 -15.88 -20.33
N PHE A 509 -16.93 -16.99 -19.73
CA PHE A 509 -16.89 -18.28 -20.39
C PHE A 509 -17.64 -19.36 -19.60
N GLU A 510 -18.12 -20.36 -20.32
CA GLU A 510 -18.68 -21.59 -19.77
C GLU A 510 -17.97 -22.77 -20.45
N ASP A 511 -17.40 -23.69 -19.67
CA ASP A 511 -16.98 -25.02 -20.17
C ASP A 511 -18.13 -26.02 -19.94
N LEU A 512 -18.66 -26.56 -21.05
CA LEU A 512 -19.76 -27.52 -21.02
C LEU A 512 -19.28 -28.98 -21.12
N GLY A 513 -17.97 -29.21 -21.08
CA GLY A 513 -17.34 -30.53 -21.18
C GLY A 513 -17.47 -31.18 -22.56
N ASP A 514 -17.74 -30.40 -23.61
CA ASP A 514 -17.86 -30.87 -25.00
C ASP A 514 -16.59 -30.65 -25.83
N GLY A 515 -15.52 -30.15 -25.21
CA GLY A 515 -14.24 -29.82 -25.82
C GLY A 515 -14.19 -28.40 -26.40
N LYS A 516 -15.16 -27.54 -26.06
CA LYS A 516 -15.21 -26.14 -26.46
C LYS A 516 -15.53 -25.24 -25.27
N LEU A 517 -15.00 -24.03 -25.29
CA LEU A 517 -15.38 -22.95 -24.39
C LEU A 517 -16.46 -22.10 -25.04
N THR A 518 -17.56 -21.88 -24.34
CA THR A 518 -18.63 -20.99 -24.79
C THR A 518 -18.45 -19.62 -24.17
N ILE A 519 -18.21 -18.60 -24.99
CA ILE A 519 -18.07 -17.22 -24.56
C ILE A 519 -19.44 -16.60 -24.50
N THR A 520 -19.74 -15.90 -23.41
CA THR A 520 -21.01 -15.21 -23.19
C THR A 520 -20.77 -13.73 -22.97
N LYS A 521 -21.69 -12.89 -23.45
CA LYS A 521 -21.80 -11.46 -23.12
C LYS A 521 -23.16 -11.27 -22.47
N ASP A 522 -23.20 -10.74 -21.24
CA ASP A 522 -24.44 -10.61 -20.44
C ASP A 522 -25.23 -11.94 -20.29
N GLY A 523 -24.50 -13.05 -20.12
CA GLY A 523 -25.08 -14.41 -20.04
C GLY A 523 -25.70 -14.91 -21.34
N THR A 524 -25.48 -14.22 -22.47
CA THR A 524 -25.88 -14.67 -23.81
C THR A 524 -24.66 -15.20 -24.54
N ALA A 525 -24.72 -16.45 -25.03
CA ALA A 525 -23.63 -17.03 -25.80
C ALA A 525 -23.37 -16.22 -27.10
N VAL A 526 -22.14 -15.74 -27.27
CA VAL A 526 -21.69 -14.92 -28.41
C VAL A 526 -20.64 -15.61 -29.26
N MET A 527 -19.85 -16.54 -28.70
CA MET A 527 -18.80 -17.22 -29.45
C MET A 527 -18.52 -18.62 -28.87
N THR A 528 -18.01 -19.55 -29.68
CA THR A 528 -17.41 -20.80 -29.18
C THR A 528 -15.97 -20.95 -29.63
N VAL A 529 -15.09 -21.34 -28.72
CA VAL A 529 -13.66 -21.54 -28.96
C VAL A 529 -13.30 -23.01 -28.73
N GLU A 530 -12.72 -23.64 -29.75
CA GLU A 530 -12.07 -24.95 -29.65
C GLU A 530 -10.58 -24.73 -29.91
N LEU A 531 -9.73 -24.81 -28.89
CA LEU A 531 -8.28 -24.69 -29.03
C LEU A 531 -7.62 -25.94 -28.46
N ASN A 532 -7.05 -26.78 -29.34
CA ASN A 532 -6.41 -28.03 -28.96
C ASN A 532 -4.94 -27.79 -28.57
N ALA A 533 -4.38 -28.67 -27.75
CA ALA A 533 -2.99 -28.61 -27.28
C ALA A 533 -1.92 -28.68 -28.40
N ASP A 534 -2.29 -29.04 -29.64
CA ASP A 534 -1.39 -28.98 -30.80
C ASP A 534 -1.50 -27.65 -31.58
N GLY A 535 -2.20 -26.67 -31.02
CA GLY A 535 -2.47 -25.36 -31.60
C GLY A 535 -3.47 -25.37 -32.74
N THR A 536 -4.21 -26.46 -32.93
CA THR A 536 -5.29 -26.52 -33.94
C THR A 536 -6.65 -26.28 -33.32
N GLY A 537 -7.57 -25.70 -34.07
CA GLY A 537 -8.83 -25.29 -33.46
C GLY A 537 -9.84 -24.68 -34.40
N THR A 538 -10.98 -24.29 -33.83
CA THR A 538 -11.99 -23.47 -34.50
C THR A 538 -12.56 -22.43 -33.56
N VAL A 539 -12.76 -21.21 -34.05
CA VAL A 539 -13.54 -20.18 -33.37
C VAL A 539 -14.82 -19.94 -34.18
N THR A 540 -15.94 -19.68 -33.52
CA THR A 540 -17.22 -19.48 -34.20
C THR A 540 -18.03 -18.40 -33.52
N ASP A 541 -18.33 -17.33 -34.24
CA ASP A 541 -19.25 -16.28 -33.78
C ASP A 541 -20.70 -16.78 -33.88
N LEU A 542 -21.43 -16.71 -32.76
CA LEU A 542 -22.82 -17.13 -32.62
C LEU A 542 -23.82 -16.00 -32.84
N ARG A 543 -23.36 -14.74 -32.88
CA ARG A 543 -24.21 -13.55 -32.98
C ARG A 543 -24.92 -13.52 -34.34
N PRO A 544 -26.22 -13.21 -34.40
CA PRO A 544 -26.91 -13.09 -35.67
C PRO A 544 -26.66 -11.69 -36.29
N GLY A 545 -26.48 -11.61 -37.60
CA GLY A 545 -26.46 -10.30 -38.28
C GLY A 545 -25.31 -10.18 -39.27
N THR A 546 -25.05 -8.93 -39.69
CA THR A 546 -23.90 -8.57 -40.53
C THR A 546 -22.60 -8.49 -39.75
N GLU A 547 -22.67 -8.34 -38.42
CA GLU A 547 -21.53 -8.25 -37.51
C GLU A 547 -20.92 -9.62 -37.13
N ASN A 548 -21.46 -10.72 -37.67
CA ASN A 548 -20.96 -12.07 -37.38
C ASN A 548 -19.59 -12.26 -38.04
N LEU A 549 -18.59 -12.63 -37.24
CA LEU A 549 -17.21 -12.85 -37.71
C LEU A 549 -17.06 -14.14 -38.52
N GLY A 550 -17.94 -15.13 -38.37
CA GLY A 550 -17.93 -16.38 -39.14
C GLY A 550 -17.40 -17.58 -38.35
N THR A 551 -16.82 -18.55 -39.05
CA THR A 551 -16.21 -19.75 -38.45
C THR A 551 -14.77 -19.95 -38.92
N ASP A 552 -13.84 -19.65 -38.03
CA ASP A 552 -12.42 -19.55 -38.33
C ASP A 552 -11.66 -20.81 -37.94
N THR A 553 -10.68 -21.17 -38.75
CA THR A 553 -9.83 -22.34 -38.57
C THR A 553 -8.46 -21.92 -38.05
N LEU A 554 -8.05 -22.49 -36.92
CA LEU A 554 -6.76 -22.21 -36.29
C LEU A 554 -5.74 -23.31 -36.61
N ILE A 555 -4.52 -22.93 -36.96
CA ILE A 555 -3.39 -23.83 -37.22
C ILE A 555 -2.13 -23.25 -36.57
N GLY A 556 -1.58 -23.96 -35.59
CA GLY A 556 -0.34 -23.56 -34.91
C GLY A 556 -0.49 -22.40 -33.94
N ILE A 557 -1.71 -22.08 -33.49
CA ILE A 557 -2.03 -20.97 -32.59
C ILE A 557 -1.87 -21.39 -31.13
N GLN A 558 -1.26 -20.54 -30.28
CA GLN A 558 -1.11 -20.79 -28.84
C GLN A 558 -2.17 -20.07 -28.01
N VAL A 559 -2.67 -18.94 -28.51
CA VAL A 559 -3.58 -18.06 -27.79
C VAL A 559 -4.77 -17.68 -28.67
N VAL A 560 -5.96 -17.69 -28.11
CA VAL A 560 -7.14 -17.01 -28.66
C VAL A 560 -7.45 -15.82 -27.76
N LYS A 561 -7.34 -14.59 -28.29
CA LYS A 561 -7.76 -13.35 -27.61
C LYS A 561 -9.10 -12.93 -28.18
N ILE A 562 -10.05 -12.64 -27.31
CA ILE A 562 -11.37 -12.12 -27.67
C ILE A 562 -11.47 -10.74 -27.06
N GLU A 563 -11.69 -9.75 -27.90
CA GLU A 563 -11.74 -8.34 -27.51
C GLU A 563 -13.19 -7.91 -27.56
N GLY A 564 -13.77 -7.64 -26.39
CA GLY A 564 -15.07 -7.02 -26.24
C GLY A 564 -15.01 -5.53 -26.56
N THR A 565 -16.08 -4.80 -26.24
CA THR A 565 -16.08 -3.33 -26.37
C THR A 565 -15.25 -2.69 -25.26
N VAL A 566 -15.10 -3.37 -24.11
CA VAL A 566 -14.72 -2.79 -22.82
C VAL A 566 -13.87 -3.73 -21.96
N ASP A 567 -13.61 -4.94 -22.47
CA ASP A 567 -12.95 -6.03 -21.78
C ASP A 567 -12.36 -7.00 -22.78
N TRP A 568 -11.41 -7.81 -22.34
CA TRP A 568 -10.86 -8.89 -23.14
C TRP A 568 -10.90 -10.20 -22.37
N LEU A 569 -10.90 -11.29 -23.13
CA LEU A 569 -10.82 -12.65 -22.63
C LEU A 569 -9.78 -13.40 -23.46
N LYS A 570 -8.76 -13.92 -22.81
CA LYS A 570 -7.67 -14.68 -23.40
C LYS A 570 -7.78 -16.14 -23.01
N ILE A 571 -7.63 -17.04 -23.98
CA ILE A 571 -7.56 -18.49 -23.80
C ILE A 571 -6.22 -18.96 -24.33
N SER A 572 -5.38 -19.53 -23.48
CA SER A 572 -4.03 -19.99 -23.84
C SER A 572 -3.90 -21.50 -23.63
N ILE A 573 -3.16 -22.16 -24.52
CA ILE A 573 -2.73 -23.55 -24.27
C ILE A 573 -1.67 -23.58 -23.15
N THR A 574 -1.70 -24.61 -22.32
CA THR A 574 -0.66 -24.84 -21.29
C THR A 574 0.31 -25.94 -21.75
N ASP A 575 1.58 -25.83 -21.35
CA ASP A 575 2.63 -26.81 -21.69
C ASP A 575 2.36 -28.22 -21.13
N GLU A 576 1.55 -28.31 -20.07
CA GLU A 576 1.22 -29.53 -19.34
C GLU A 576 -0.13 -30.15 -19.77
N GLY A 577 -0.82 -29.51 -20.72
CA GLY A 577 -2.17 -29.86 -21.17
C GLY A 577 -3.27 -29.17 -20.37
N GLY A 578 -4.44 -28.98 -20.98
CA GLY A 578 -5.49 -28.08 -20.46
C GLY A 578 -5.42 -26.72 -21.12
N TYR A 579 -6.06 -25.73 -20.51
CA TYR A 579 -6.07 -24.33 -20.95
C TYR A 579 -5.99 -23.38 -19.77
N GLN A 580 -5.53 -22.17 -20.05
CA GLN A 580 -5.56 -21.03 -19.14
C GLN A 580 -6.52 -19.98 -19.70
N VAL A 581 -7.45 -19.48 -18.88
CA VAL A 581 -8.31 -18.34 -19.21
C VAL A 581 -7.92 -17.17 -18.33
N SER A 582 -7.81 -16.00 -18.91
CA SER A 582 -7.71 -14.73 -18.19
C SER A 582 -8.55 -13.67 -18.88
N GLY A 583 -8.94 -12.63 -18.16
CA GLY A 583 -9.65 -11.50 -18.76
C GLY A 583 -9.72 -10.31 -17.81
N THR A 584 -10.23 -9.19 -18.30
CA THR A 584 -10.33 -7.93 -17.54
C THR A 584 -11.17 -8.04 -16.27
N THR A 585 -12.12 -8.98 -16.23
CA THR A 585 -12.98 -9.24 -15.04
C THR A 585 -13.10 -10.71 -14.73
N ILE A 586 -12.20 -11.50 -15.29
CA ILE A 586 -12.19 -12.94 -15.11
C ILE A 586 -10.91 -13.25 -14.39
N ALA A 587 -11.07 -13.76 -13.16
CA ALA A 587 -10.02 -14.42 -12.42
C ALA A 587 -9.21 -15.34 -13.35
N GLU A 588 -7.89 -15.26 -13.29
CA GLU A 588 -7.03 -16.11 -14.08
C GLU A 588 -7.20 -17.57 -13.63
N ILE A 589 -7.66 -18.43 -14.53
CA ILE A 589 -7.95 -19.83 -14.27
C ILE A 589 -7.05 -20.69 -15.12
N SER A 590 -6.22 -21.51 -14.49
CA SER A 590 -5.42 -22.55 -15.15
C SER A 590 -5.96 -23.93 -14.82
N THR A 591 -6.29 -24.69 -15.87
CA THR A 591 -6.75 -26.08 -15.77
C THR A 591 -5.63 -27.10 -16.02
N ALA A 592 -4.38 -26.69 -15.78
CA ALA A 592 -3.22 -27.58 -15.91
C ALA A 592 -3.29 -28.75 -14.90
N PRO A 593 -3.21 -30.02 -15.34
CA PRO A 593 -3.39 -31.18 -14.46
C PRO A 593 -2.40 -31.31 -13.30
N GLU A 594 -1.19 -30.77 -13.43
CA GLU A 594 -0.14 -30.84 -12.40
C GLU A 594 -0.02 -29.54 -11.58
N ASN A 595 -0.61 -28.43 -12.04
CA ASN A 595 -0.53 -27.11 -11.39
C ASN A 595 -1.77 -26.23 -11.66
N GLY A 596 -2.96 -26.72 -11.33
CA GLY A 596 -4.17 -25.94 -11.53
C GLY A 596 -4.27 -24.80 -10.51
N TYR A 597 -4.77 -23.63 -10.93
CA TYR A 597 -4.98 -22.51 -10.02
C TYR A 597 -6.13 -21.61 -10.46
N MET A 598 -6.62 -20.81 -9.52
CA MET A 598 -7.51 -19.68 -9.74
C MET A 598 -6.89 -18.46 -9.05
N ASP A 599 -6.80 -17.33 -9.74
CA ASP A 599 -6.27 -16.07 -9.21
C ASP A 599 -7.27 -14.96 -9.48
N GLY A 600 -7.82 -14.36 -8.43
CA GLY A 600 -8.87 -13.36 -8.49
C GLY A 600 -8.35 -11.97 -8.90
N THR A 601 -9.21 -10.98 -8.71
CA THR A 601 -9.05 -9.59 -9.13
C THR A 601 -8.89 -8.70 -7.89
N GLN A 602 -8.92 -7.38 -8.05
CA GLN A 602 -8.96 -6.44 -6.91
C GLN A 602 -10.39 -6.16 -6.42
N SER A 603 -11.38 -6.85 -7.01
CA SER A 603 -12.80 -6.77 -6.70
C SER A 603 -13.28 -8.09 -6.08
N ALA A 604 -14.38 -8.02 -5.33
CA ALA A 604 -14.98 -9.20 -4.70
C ALA A 604 -15.30 -10.33 -5.71
N ASP A 605 -14.62 -11.46 -5.57
CA ASP A 605 -14.63 -12.60 -6.46
C ASP A 605 -15.34 -13.84 -5.89
N THR A 606 -15.69 -14.76 -6.78
CA THR A 606 -16.22 -16.08 -6.41
C THR A 606 -15.46 -17.17 -7.17
N LEU A 607 -14.44 -17.70 -6.51
CA LEU A 607 -13.52 -18.70 -7.03
C LEU A 607 -13.92 -20.08 -6.54
N ILE A 608 -14.48 -20.90 -7.42
CA ILE A 608 -14.98 -22.23 -7.07
C ILE A 608 -14.35 -23.27 -7.99
N VAL A 609 -13.55 -24.18 -7.43
CA VAL A 609 -12.99 -25.30 -8.19
C VAL A 609 -14.11 -26.29 -8.56
N SER A 610 -14.57 -26.24 -9.82
CA SER A 610 -15.70 -27.03 -10.30
C SER A 610 -15.62 -27.37 -11.79
N GLU A 611 -16.42 -28.36 -12.22
CA GLU A 611 -16.56 -28.74 -13.64
C GLU A 611 -17.02 -27.56 -14.51
N GLU A 612 -17.86 -26.65 -13.98
CA GLU A 612 -18.35 -25.47 -14.69
C GLU A 612 -17.23 -24.46 -14.99
N ASN A 613 -16.15 -24.47 -14.20
CA ASN A 613 -14.96 -23.64 -14.36
C ASN A 613 -13.79 -24.41 -15.02
N GLY A 614 -14.05 -25.57 -15.63
CA GLY A 614 -13.05 -26.34 -16.39
C GLY A 614 -12.27 -27.39 -15.59
N PHE A 615 -12.50 -27.51 -14.28
CA PHE A 615 -11.84 -28.52 -13.45
C PHE A 615 -12.58 -29.86 -13.53
N ASP A 616 -12.25 -30.68 -14.54
CA ASP A 616 -12.80 -32.05 -14.68
C ASP A 616 -12.51 -32.87 -13.41
N PRO A 617 -13.52 -33.35 -12.67
CA PRO A 617 -13.33 -34.15 -11.45
C PRO A 617 -12.63 -35.50 -11.68
N GLN A 618 -12.43 -35.93 -12.93
CA GLN A 618 -11.61 -37.10 -13.27
C GLN A 618 -10.12 -36.77 -13.42
N VAL A 619 -9.78 -35.50 -13.60
CA VAL A 619 -8.40 -35.00 -13.68
C VAL A 619 -7.99 -34.43 -12.33
N PHE A 620 -8.84 -33.57 -11.75
CA PHE A 620 -8.64 -32.95 -10.45
C PHE A 620 -9.30 -33.79 -9.35
N ASP A 621 -8.62 -34.88 -8.96
CA ASP A 621 -9.08 -35.83 -7.95
C ASP A 621 -8.45 -35.56 -6.57
N GLU A 622 -8.59 -36.51 -5.63
CA GLU A 622 -8.03 -36.39 -4.26
C GLU A 622 -6.49 -36.23 -4.23
N ASN A 623 -5.78 -36.50 -5.32
CA ASN A 623 -4.32 -36.39 -5.41
C ASN A 623 -3.84 -35.12 -6.14
N SER A 624 -4.77 -34.26 -6.56
CA SER A 624 -4.45 -32.99 -7.20
C SER A 624 -4.35 -31.89 -6.14
N ASP A 625 -3.42 -30.97 -6.36
CA ASP A 625 -3.26 -29.78 -5.54
C ASP A 625 -3.71 -28.56 -6.36
N ILE A 626 -4.42 -27.61 -5.75
CA ILE A 626 -4.90 -26.38 -6.39
C ILE A 626 -4.55 -25.16 -5.54
N TRP A 627 -4.14 -24.08 -6.20
CA TRP A 627 -3.99 -22.76 -5.58
C TRP A 627 -5.17 -21.85 -5.89
N LEU A 628 -5.65 -21.12 -4.89
CA LEU A 628 -6.68 -20.09 -5.01
C LEU A 628 -6.19 -18.80 -4.35
N TRP A 629 -6.09 -17.72 -5.12
CA TRP A 629 -5.78 -16.38 -4.66
C TRP A 629 -7.00 -15.49 -4.88
N GLY A 630 -7.49 -14.80 -3.85
CA GLY A 630 -8.68 -13.93 -3.94
C GLY A 630 -8.33 -12.56 -4.51
N GLY A 631 -7.29 -11.93 -3.96
CA GLY A 631 -6.79 -10.64 -4.43
C GLY A 631 -7.27 -9.51 -3.52
N GLY A 632 -8.15 -8.64 -4.02
CA GLY A 632 -8.76 -7.58 -3.23
C GLY A 632 -10.28 -7.65 -3.27
N GLY A 633 -10.96 -7.13 -2.25
CA GLY A 633 -12.41 -7.24 -2.11
C GLY A 633 -12.83 -8.36 -1.16
N ASP A 634 -14.14 -8.55 -0.98
CA ASP A 634 -14.68 -9.59 -0.10
C ASP A 634 -14.89 -10.89 -0.90
N ASP A 635 -13.90 -11.78 -0.91
CA ASP A 635 -13.85 -12.92 -1.82
C ASP A 635 -14.52 -14.18 -1.27
N THR A 636 -14.90 -15.09 -2.17
CA THR A 636 -15.39 -16.43 -1.84
C THR A 636 -14.55 -17.48 -2.55
N LEU A 637 -13.69 -18.17 -1.80
CA LEU A 637 -12.76 -19.18 -2.27
C LEU A 637 -13.21 -20.57 -1.81
N VAL A 638 -13.52 -21.46 -2.75
CA VAL A 638 -13.98 -22.82 -2.48
C VAL A 638 -13.14 -23.84 -3.24
N GLY A 639 -12.40 -24.66 -2.49
CA GLY A 639 -11.54 -25.71 -3.01
C GLY A 639 -12.28 -26.94 -3.54
N HIS A 640 -11.52 -28.00 -3.82
CA HIS A 640 -12.03 -29.32 -4.20
C HIS A 640 -11.60 -30.40 -3.21
N VAL A 641 -11.90 -31.67 -3.51
CA VAL A 641 -11.62 -32.83 -2.64
C VAL A 641 -10.14 -33.20 -2.44
N GLY A 642 -9.22 -32.43 -3.04
CA GLY A 642 -7.75 -32.60 -2.97
C GLY A 642 -7.13 -31.61 -2.00
N SER A 643 -5.81 -31.39 -2.08
CA SER A 643 -5.16 -30.39 -1.21
C SER A 643 -5.36 -29.00 -1.81
N ASN A 644 -5.84 -28.03 -1.03
CA ASN A 644 -6.04 -26.67 -1.52
C ASN A 644 -5.14 -25.67 -0.76
N TRP A 645 -4.61 -24.70 -1.50
CA TRP A 645 -3.85 -23.58 -0.97
C TRP A 645 -4.63 -22.30 -1.22
N PHE A 646 -4.88 -21.52 -0.17
CA PHE A 646 -5.69 -20.31 -0.23
C PHE A 646 -4.89 -19.11 0.24
N GLU A 647 -5.11 -17.98 -0.41
CA GLU A 647 -4.75 -16.63 0.07
C GLU A 647 -5.94 -15.73 -0.25
N GLY A 648 -6.64 -15.24 0.78
CA GLY A 648 -7.81 -14.37 0.60
C GLY A 648 -7.40 -13.04 0.01
N GLY A 649 -6.45 -12.38 0.67
CA GLY A 649 -5.95 -11.07 0.27
C GLY A 649 -6.66 -9.99 1.05
N ALA A 650 -6.94 -8.84 0.42
CA ALA A 650 -7.46 -7.67 1.13
C ALA A 650 -8.99 -7.65 1.17
N GLY A 651 -9.60 -7.89 2.34
CA GLY A 651 -11.05 -7.80 2.49
C GLY A 651 -11.60 -8.74 3.58
N ASP A 652 -12.93 -8.87 3.67
CA ASP A 652 -13.55 -9.87 4.55
C ASP A 652 -13.83 -11.17 3.77
N ASP A 653 -12.84 -12.07 3.69
CA ASP A 653 -12.92 -13.23 2.79
C ASP A 653 -13.65 -14.44 3.38
N PHE A 654 -14.17 -15.30 2.50
CA PHE A 654 -14.72 -16.60 2.84
C PHE A 654 -13.92 -17.72 2.17
N ILE A 655 -13.24 -18.54 2.98
CA ILE A 655 -12.40 -19.66 2.53
C ILE A 655 -13.01 -20.98 3.01
N ASP A 656 -13.27 -21.90 2.06
CA ASP A 656 -13.74 -23.27 2.33
C ASP A 656 -12.87 -24.32 1.62
N GLY A 657 -12.07 -25.06 2.40
CA GLY A 657 -11.27 -26.20 1.93
C GLY A 657 -12.09 -27.39 1.43
N VAL A 658 -13.41 -27.41 1.72
CA VAL A 658 -14.30 -28.56 1.58
C VAL A 658 -13.98 -29.65 2.60
N ALA A 659 -15.01 -30.29 3.15
CA ALA A 659 -14.83 -31.29 4.20
C ALA A 659 -14.31 -32.63 3.64
N ASP A 660 -13.01 -32.88 3.72
CA ASP A 660 -12.39 -34.17 3.37
C ASP A 660 -11.24 -34.59 4.31
N SER A 661 -10.24 -35.33 3.79
CA SER A 661 -9.10 -35.85 4.55
C SER A 661 -7.74 -35.36 4.05
N GLN A 662 -7.74 -34.49 3.06
CA GLN A 662 -6.57 -33.92 2.44
C GLN A 662 -6.14 -32.67 3.23
N TRP A 663 -5.17 -31.95 2.68
CA TRP A 663 -4.50 -30.85 3.36
C TRP A 663 -4.90 -29.51 2.74
N ASP A 664 -5.63 -28.72 3.50
CA ASP A 664 -6.07 -27.37 3.15
C ASP A 664 -5.33 -26.35 3.99
N SER A 665 -4.74 -25.35 3.34
CA SER A 665 -3.88 -24.35 3.97
C SER A 665 -4.33 -22.95 3.57
N ALA A 666 -4.59 -22.08 4.55
CA ALA A 666 -4.84 -20.66 4.30
C ALA A 666 -3.61 -19.83 4.71
N TYR A 667 -3.13 -18.98 3.81
CA TYR A 667 -1.89 -18.25 3.93
C TYR A 667 -2.13 -16.75 4.14
N TYR A 668 -1.33 -16.15 5.02
CA TYR A 668 -1.39 -14.75 5.43
C TYR A 668 0.03 -14.18 5.51
N GLY A 669 0.28 -13.02 4.90
CA GLY A 669 1.58 -12.36 4.99
C GLY A 669 1.68 -11.15 4.06
N SER A 670 2.86 -10.54 4.00
CA SER A 670 3.17 -9.48 3.04
C SER A 670 4.44 -9.78 2.27
N ALA A 671 4.37 -9.66 0.95
CA ALA A 671 5.54 -9.73 0.07
C ALA A 671 6.46 -8.50 0.18
N THR A 672 6.04 -7.43 0.89
CA THR A 672 6.80 -6.18 1.00
C THR A 672 7.66 -6.14 2.26
N PRO A 673 9.00 -6.27 2.18
CA PRO A 673 9.84 -6.31 3.38
C PRO A 673 9.77 -5.04 4.22
N SER A 674 9.48 -3.89 3.60
CA SER A 674 9.33 -2.60 4.28
C SER A 674 8.07 -2.48 5.12
N ALA A 675 7.02 -3.29 4.88
CA ALA A 675 5.84 -3.29 5.74
C ALA A 675 6.17 -3.74 7.17
N PHE A 676 7.25 -4.52 7.34
CA PHE A 676 7.75 -4.94 8.64
C PHE A 676 8.60 -3.87 9.36
N ASP A 677 8.99 -2.77 8.69
CA ASP A 677 9.85 -1.72 9.27
C ASP A 677 9.23 -1.06 10.51
N GLN A 678 7.90 -1.05 10.63
CA GLN A 678 7.21 -0.50 11.81
C GLN A 678 7.43 -1.34 13.08
N PHE A 679 7.82 -2.61 12.92
CA PHE A 679 8.12 -3.53 14.00
C PHE A 679 9.59 -3.48 14.41
N TRP A 680 10.39 -2.58 13.81
CA TRP A 680 11.79 -2.38 14.16
C TRP A 680 11.94 -1.78 15.58
N ASP A 681 12.77 -2.41 16.43
CA ASP A 681 13.05 -1.87 17.76
C ASP A 681 14.07 -0.72 17.73
N ALA A 682 14.02 0.17 18.72
CA ALA A 682 14.91 1.34 18.77
C ALA A 682 16.39 0.96 19.05
N GLU A 683 16.67 -0.31 19.37
CA GLU A 683 17.97 -0.82 19.80
C GLU A 683 18.69 -1.63 18.70
N GLY A 684 17.98 -2.03 17.65
CA GLY A 684 18.49 -2.27 16.30
C GLY A 684 19.22 -3.60 16.09
N SER A 685 18.68 -4.75 16.50
CA SER A 685 19.34 -6.02 16.13
C SER A 685 18.49 -7.27 15.80
N THR A 686 17.22 -7.44 16.20
CA THR A 686 16.45 -8.67 15.83
C THR A 686 14.93 -8.48 15.77
N TYR A 687 14.26 -9.21 14.87
CA TYR A 687 12.80 -9.40 14.90
C TYR A 687 12.45 -10.60 15.79
N VAL A 688 11.57 -10.41 16.76
CA VAL A 688 11.00 -11.48 17.59
C VAL A 688 9.61 -11.80 17.07
N PHE A 689 9.48 -12.88 16.31
CA PHE A 689 8.21 -13.36 15.76
C PHE A 689 7.66 -14.49 16.63
N ASP A 690 6.52 -14.26 17.27
CA ASP A 690 6.00 -15.13 18.32
C ASP A 690 4.47 -15.02 18.46
N TYR A 691 3.85 -15.80 19.35
CA TYR A 691 2.41 -15.81 19.57
C TYR A 691 2.03 -15.88 21.05
N ARG A 692 0.77 -15.57 21.35
CA ARG A 692 0.19 -15.75 22.69
C ARG A 692 -1.25 -16.24 22.59
N ILE A 693 -1.64 -17.05 23.57
CA ILE A 693 -3.04 -17.49 23.72
C ILE A 693 -3.78 -16.48 24.59
N GLU A 694 -4.87 -15.95 24.05
CA GLU A 694 -5.72 -14.94 24.70
C GLU A 694 -6.74 -15.59 25.67
N ASP A 695 -7.26 -14.80 26.62
CA ASP A 695 -8.23 -15.26 27.64
C ASP A 695 -9.52 -15.89 27.06
N ASN A 696 -9.87 -15.52 25.83
CA ASN A 696 -11.03 -16.03 25.09
C ASN A 696 -10.73 -17.33 24.30
N GLY A 697 -9.48 -17.80 24.32
CA GLY A 697 -9.02 -18.96 23.55
C GLY A 697 -8.69 -18.69 22.08
N SER A 698 -8.51 -17.43 21.67
CA SER A 698 -7.91 -17.11 20.36
C SER A 698 -6.38 -17.05 20.48
N ILE A 699 -5.68 -17.11 19.35
CA ILE A 699 -4.24 -16.89 19.25
C ILE A 699 -3.99 -15.52 18.65
N THR A 700 -3.11 -14.75 19.27
CA THR A 700 -2.55 -13.52 18.68
C THR A 700 -1.10 -13.77 18.31
N VAL A 701 -0.75 -13.58 17.04
CA VAL A 701 0.61 -13.61 16.51
C VAL A 701 1.16 -12.18 16.51
N PHE A 702 2.42 -11.99 16.88
CA PHE A 702 3.04 -10.67 17.02
C PHE A 702 4.50 -10.65 16.58
N VAL A 703 4.99 -9.46 16.21
CA VAL A 703 6.41 -9.18 15.97
C VAL A 703 6.85 -8.08 16.95
N ASN A 704 7.89 -8.32 17.76
CA ASN A 704 8.43 -7.35 18.72
C ASN A 704 7.34 -6.75 19.64
N ASN A 705 6.44 -7.59 20.14
CA ASN A 705 5.26 -7.25 20.96
C ASN A 705 4.20 -6.36 20.27
N GLN A 706 4.22 -6.24 18.94
CA GLN A 706 3.14 -5.62 18.18
C GLN A 706 2.35 -6.70 17.44
N ASP A 707 1.03 -6.67 17.61
CA ASP A 707 0.15 -7.71 17.08
C ASP A 707 0.06 -7.62 15.56
N LEU A 708 0.17 -8.78 14.91
CA LEU A 708 0.12 -8.96 13.46
C LEU A 708 -1.24 -9.53 13.05
N TYR A 709 -1.61 -10.69 13.61
CA TYR A 709 -2.89 -11.35 13.35
C TYR A 709 -3.49 -11.90 14.64
N ASN A 710 -4.82 -11.96 14.71
CA ASN A 710 -5.54 -12.67 15.76
C ASN A 710 -6.50 -13.67 15.11
N LEU A 711 -6.48 -14.93 15.54
CA LEU A 711 -7.24 -16.00 14.90
C LEU A 711 -7.86 -16.98 15.88
N SER A 712 -8.93 -17.64 15.43
CA SER A 712 -9.49 -18.80 16.10
C SER A 712 -9.97 -19.82 15.09
N LEU A 713 -9.55 -21.07 15.26
CA LEU A 713 -9.88 -22.17 14.35
C LEU A 713 -10.90 -23.16 14.97
N GLU A 714 -11.52 -22.80 16.10
CA GLU A 714 -12.55 -23.63 16.73
C GLU A 714 -13.90 -23.51 15.99
N GLY A 715 -14.35 -24.60 15.36
CA GLY A 715 -15.67 -24.65 14.72
C GLY A 715 -15.69 -23.98 13.35
N VAL A 716 -16.34 -22.81 13.25
CA VAL A 716 -16.22 -21.94 12.07
C VAL A 716 -15.13 -20.94 12.41
N GLY A 717 -13.96 -21.14 11.82
CA GLY A 717 -12.77 -20.38 12.14
C GLY A 717 -12.80 -18.97 11.54
N TRP A 718 -11.90 -18.13 12.02
CA TRP A 718 -11.67 -16.79 11.50
C TRP A 718 -10.22 -16.36 11.74
N VAL A 719 -9.71 -15.53 10.85
CA VAL A 719 -8.43 -14.83 10.99
C VAL A 719 -8.74 -13.34 10.88
N ASN A 720 -8.19 -12.53 11.75
CA ASN A 720 -8.41 -11.10 11.78
C ASN A 720 -7.05 -10.41 11.64
N ASP A 721 -6.90 -9.65 10.58
CA ASP A 721 -5.71 -8.85 10.37
C ASP A 721 -5.68 -7.64 11.33
N LEU A 722 -4.51 -7.44 11.96
CA LEU A 722 -4.20 -6.33 12.85
C LEU A 722 -3.09 -5.44 12.27
N TRP A 723 -2.53 -5.81 11.11
CA TRP A 723 -1.35 -5.25 10.50
C TRP A 723 -1.67 -4.15 9.47
N ALA A 724 -2.23 -3.02 9.90
CA ALA A 724 -2.65 -1.94 8.99
C ALA A 724 -1.59 -1.30 8.04
N ALA A 725 -0.32 -1.70 8.09
CA ALA A 725 0.75 -1.17 7.22
C ALA A 725 1.09 -2.06 6.02
N ASP A 726 0.63 -3.30 5.97
CA ASP A 726 0.73 -4.15 4.76
C ASP A 726 -0.28 -3.74 3.68
N GLY A 727 -1.29 -2.95 4.05
CA GLY A 727 -2.32 -2.44 3.15
C GLY A 727 -3.62 -3.24 3.20
N ASP A 728 -3.66 -4.31 3.98
CA ASP A 728 -4.84 -5.11 4.27
C ASP A 728 -5.55 -4.58 5.54
N ASN A 729 -6.87 -4.73 5.58
CA ASN A 729 -7.70 -4.56 6.77
C ASN A 729 -8.93 -5.47 6.61
N GLY A 730 -8.83 -6.72 7.08
CA GLY A 730 -9.85 -7.74 6.84
C GLY A 730 -10.11 -8.67 8.02
N ARG A 731 -11.30 -9.30 8.03
CA ARG A 731 -11.58 -10.47 8.87
C ARG A 731 -12.19 -11.60 8.08
N ASP A 732 -11.34 -12.58 7.82
CA ASP A 732 -11.71 -13.75 7.05
C ASP A 732 -12.44 -14.80 7.88
N THR A 733 -13.29 -15.53 7.19
CA THR A 733 -13.95 -16.74 7.67
C THR A 733 -13.28 -17.94 7.02
N VAL A 734 -12.65 -18.79 7.84
CA VAL A 734 -11.98 -20.02 7.39
C VAL A 734 -12.73 -21.26 7.85
N VAL A 735 -13.09 -22.13 6.91
CA VAL A 735 -13.87 -23.35 7.15
C VAL A 735 -13.21 -24.54 6.47
N ASN A 736 -13.17 -25.68 7.16
CA ASN A 736 -12.53 -26.92 6.65
C ASN A 736 -11.07 -26.72 6.22
N VAL A 737 -10.35 -25.76 6.81
CA VAL A 737 -8.92 -25.57 6.60
C VAL A 737 -8.17 -26.33 7.70
N ASN A 738 -7.11 -27.07 7.34
CA ASN A 738 -6.31 -27.84 8.30
C ASN A 738 -5.39 -26.94 9.14
N HIS A 739 -4.71 -25.97 8.52
CA HIS A 739 -3.88 -25.02 9.23
C HIS A 739 -3.86 -23.64 8.57
N VAL A 740 -3.56 -22.63 9.36
CA VAL A 740 -3.28 -21.26 8.91
C VAL A 740 -1.77 -21.04 8.93
N SER A 741 -1.21 -20.56 7.83
CA SER A 741 0.20 -20.20 7.68
C SER A 741 0.34 -18.68 7.70
N ILE A 742 1.22 -18.17 8.57
CA ILE A 742 1.48 -16.74 8.74
C ILE A 742 2.97 -16.48 8.49
N ASP A 743 3.27 -15.58 7.57
CA ASP A 743 4.63 -15.19 7.26
C ASP A 743 5.14 -14.04 8.14
N GLY A 744 6.39 -14.20 8.58
CA GLY A 744 7.13 -13.25 9.37
C GLY A 744 8.33 -12.68 8.60
N PRO A 745 9.06 -11.72 9.20
CA PRO A 745 10.17 -11.05 8.55
C PRO A 745 11.31 -12.00 8.19
N PHE A 746 11.97 -11.74 7.05
CA PHE A 746 13.12 -12.50 6.54
C PHE A 746 12.86 -14.01 6.31
N GLY A 747 11.63 -14.41 5.98
CA GLY A 747 11.28 -15.81 5.70
C GLY A 747 11.06 -16.65 6.96
N ALA A 748 10.80 -16.01 8.11
CA ALA A 748 10.17 -16.68 9.24
C ALA A 748 8.73 -17.06 8.86
N GLN A 749 8.25 -18.19 9.34
CA GLN A 749 6.90 -18.68 9.04
C GLN A 749 6.35 -19.39 10.28
N MET A 750 5.09 -19.13 10.60
CA MET A 750 4.35 -19.77 11.69
C MET A 750 3.12 -20.48 11.14
N GLN A 751 2.94 -21.74 11.50
CA GLN A 751 1.77 -22.55 11.15
C GLN A 751 0.96 -22.80 12.42
N VAL A 752 -0.36 -22.60 12.33
CA VAL A 752 -1.30 -22.75 13.44
C VAL A 752 -2.39 -23.75 13.04
N GLU A 753 -2.49 -24.86 13.77
CA GLU A 753 -3.55 -25.87 13.65
C GLU A 753 -4.37 -25.93 14.94
N PHE A 754 -5.62 -26.41 14.85
CA PHE A 754 -6.46 -26.66 16.01
C PHE A 754 -6.98 -28.11 16.06
N ASP A 755 -6.61 -28.83 17.11
CA ASP A 755 -7.14 -30.15 17.44
C ASP A 755 -8.10 -30.05 18.63
N ALA A 756 -9.32 -30.57 18.48
CA ALA A 756 -10.36 -30.45 19.51
C ALA A 756 -10.04 -31.17 20.84
N GLU A 757 -9.06 -32.08 20.87
CA GLU A 757 -8.61 -32.79 22.08
C GLU A 757 -7.34 -32.16 22.69
N ARG A 758 -6.46 -31.56 21.87
CA ARG A 758 -5.15 -31.01 22.28
C ARG A 758 -5.09 -29.48 22.36
N GLY A 759 -6.03 -28.76 21.75
CA GLY A 759 -5.97 -27.31 21.61
C GLY A 759 -5.22 -26.90 20.35
N TYR A 760 -4.62 -25.70 20.35
CA TYR A 760 -3.80 -25.27 19.23
C TYR A 760 -2.45 -25.96 19.24
N ASP A 761 -1.98 -26.31 18.05
CA ASP A 761 -0.62 -26.75 17.79
C ASP A 761 0.03 -25.69 16.89
N VAL A 762 1.18 -25.16 17.29
CA VAL A 762 1.86 -24.05 16.61
C VAL A 762 3.31 -24.41 16.38
N TRP A 763 3.77 -24.34 15.13
CA TRP A 763 5.14 -24.65 14.75
C TRP A 763 5.63 -23.72 13.64
N GLY A 764 6.94 -23.67 13.37
CA GLY A 764 7.47 -22.73 12.39
C GLY A 764 8.98 -22.53 12.45
N SER A 765 9.51 -21.73 11.53
CA SER A 765 10.89 -21.27 11.58
C SER A 765 11.00 -20.05 12.50
N ASN A 766 11.93 -20.08 13.46
CA ASN A 766 12.27 -18.97 14.36
C ASN A 766 11.14 -18.50 15.31
N VAL A 767 10.25 -19.39 15.77
CA VAL A 767 9.21 -19.13 16.78
C VAL A 767 9.58 -19.81 18.11
N PRO A 768 9.95 -19.09 19.19
CA PRO A 768 10.23 -19.67 20.51
C PRO A 768 9.09 -19.38 21.49
N SER A 769 8.22 -20.37 21.78
CA SER A 769 6.92 -20.07 22.44
C SER A 769 6.70 -20.55 23.88
N ASP A 770 7.57 -21.38 24.48
CA ASP A 770 7.56 -21.74 25.91
C ASP A 770 8.72 -22.72 26.20
N ILE A 771 9.12 -22.89 27.47
CA ILE A 771 9.98 -24.03 27.86
C ILE A 771 9.17 -25.31 27.70
N TYR A 772 9.64 -26.25 26.88
CA TYR A 772 8.95 -27.52 26.66
C TYR A 772 9.90 -28.71 26.75
N ALA A 773 9.33 -29.88 27.03
CA ALA A 773 10.03 -31.15 27.01
C ALA A 773 9.44 -32.07 25.95
N GLU A 774 10.28 -32.79 25.22
CA GLU A 774 9.85 -33.80 24.25
C GLU A 774 10.52 -35.15 24.53
N SER A 775 9.79 -36.22 24.23
CA SER A 775 10.27 -37.60 24.31
C SER A 775 9.93 -38.29 23.00
N ASP A 776 10.92 -38.86 22.31
CA ASP A 776 10.69 -39.62 21.08
C ASP A 776 10.56 -41.13 21.32
N ASP A 777 9.99 -41.85 20.35
CA ASP A 777 9.81 -43.32 20.39
C ASP A 777 11.15 -44.10 20.45
N PHE A 778 12.30 -43.43 20.34
CA PHE A 778 13.65 -44.00 20.38
C PHE A 778 14.38 -43.77 21.72
N GLY A 779 13.75 -43.09 22.68
CA GLY A 779 14.28 -42.85 24.02
C GLY A 779 15.25 -41.66 24.08
N PHE A 780 15.05 -40.68 23.20
CA PHE A 780 15.65 -39.36 23.30
C PHE A 780 14.70 -38.46 24.11
N ASP A 781 15.14 -38.05 25.29
CA ASP A 781 14.42 -37.13 26.16
C ASP A 781 15.15 -35.78 26.16
N ALA A 782 14.43 -34.70 25.86
CA ALA A 782 15.00 -33.36 25.76
C ALA A 782 14.12 -32.30 26.43
N VAL A 783 14.75 -31.24 26.94
CA VAL A 783 14.11 -30.04 27.47
C VAL A 783 14.73 -28.82 26.79
N PHE A 784 13.90 -27.97 26.22
CA PHE A 784 14.31 -26.78 25.47
C PHE A 784 13.80 -25.51 26.14
N GLY A 785 14.69 -24.56 26.34
CA GLY A 785 14.43 -23.21 26.78
C GLY A 785 13.98 -22.28 25.66
N THR A 786 13.98 -21.00 25.99
CA THR A 786 13.53 -19.86 25.20
C THR A 786 14.72 -18.97 24.84
N ASN A 787 14.50 -17.77 24.29
CA ASN A 787 15.59 -16.81 24.07
C ASN A 787 15.73 -15.80 25.24
N ASP A 788 15.01 -16.03 26.35
CA ASP A 788 15.08 -15.24 27.58
C ASP A 788 15.79 -16.04 28.70
N ALA A 789 16.24 -15.35 29.76
CA ALA A 789 16.85 -15.98 30.92
C ALA A 789 15.91 -16.99 31.61
N ASP A 790 16.24 -18.27 31.49
CA ASP A 790 15.42 -19.38 31.93
C ASP A 790 15.94 -20.04 33.21
N PHE A 791 15.01 -20.58 34.02
CA PHE A 791 15.33 -21.52 35.08
C PHE A 791 14.78 -22.90 34.72
N ILE A 792 15.66 -23.79 34.25
CA ILE A 792 15.30 -25.14 33.81
C ILE A 792 15.77 -26.15 34.83
N ASN A 793 14.83 -26.83 35.48
CA ASN A 793 15.12 -27.98 36.33
C ASN A 793 14.48 -29.23 35.72
N VAL A 794 15.32 -30.14 35.22
CA VAL A 794 14.85 -31.36 34.52
C VAL A 794 13.91 -32.19 35.39
N ALA A 795 14.07 -32.16 36.71
CA ALA A 795 13.18 -32.88 37.63
C ALA A 795 11.71 -32.40 37.58
N ASP A 796 11.47 -31.16 37.14
CA ASP A 796 10.12 -30.60 37.03
C ASP A 796 9.35 -31.16 35.81
N PHE A 797 10.06 -31.73 34.82
CA PHE A 797 9.50 -32.34 33.60
C PHE A 797 9.30 -33.86 33.70
N ALA A 798 9.35 -34.43 34.90
CA ALA A 798 9.21 -35.87 35.16
C ALA A 798 7.87 -36.49 34.70
N ALA A 799 6.89 -35.65 34.32
CA ALA A 799 5.62 -36.09 33.76
C ALA A 799 5.70 -36.37 32.25
N ASP A 800 6.62 -35.71 31.56
CA ASP A 800 6.70 -35.64 30.09
C ASP A 800 7.89 -36.45 29.55
N ILE A 801 8.97 -36.60 30.34
CA ILE A 801 10.20 -37.31 29.97
C ILE A 801 10.67 -38.31 31.05
N ASP A 802 11.55 -39.28 30.71
CA ASP A 802 12.16 -40.19 31.70
C ASP A 802 13.31 -39.50 32.44
N VAL A 803 13.12 -39.23 33.72
CA VAL A 803 14.14 -38.64 34.62
C VAL A 803 14.75 -39.64 35.60
N SER A 804 14.73 -40.94 35.27
CA SER A 804 15.34 -41.98 36.11
C SER A 804 16.87 -41.88 36.16
N ASP A 805 17.48 -42.43 37.22
CA ASP A 805 18.96 -42.49 37.36
C ASP A 805 19.68 -43.27 36.24
N THR A 806 18.95 -43.80 35.25
CA THR A 806 19.49 -44.52 34.09
C THR A 806 19.15 -43.88 32.75
N SER A 807 18.34 -42.83 32.73
CA SER A 807 18.03 -42.09 31.51
C SER A 807 19.12 -41.08 31.18
N THR A 808 19.07 -40.60 29.94
CA THR A 808 19.92 -39.53 29.45
C THR A 808 19.03 -38.42 28.92
N VAL A 809 19.20 -37.21 29.44
CA VAL A 809 18.39 -36.04 29.05
C VAL A 809 19.27 -34.96 28.45
N TRP A 810 18.79 -34.38 27.34
CA TRP A 810 19.37 -33.21 26.71
C TRP A 810 18.68 -31.96 27.22
N VAL A 811 19.44 -30.94 27.57
CA VAL A 811 18.92 -29.68 28.11
C VAL A 811 19.57 -28.54 27.37
N GLU A 812 18.76 -27.70 26.74
CA GLU A 812 19.24 -26.56 25.94
C GLU A 812 18.58 -25.28 26.44
N GLY A 813 19.37 -24.32 26.95
CA GLY A 813 18.90 -23.00 27.41
C GLY A 813 18.54 -22.07 26.24
N ARG A 814 19.36 -22.11 25.20
CA ARG A 814 19.31 -21.31 23.96
C ARG A 814 19.83 -19.88 24.13
N GLY A 815 19.07 -18.91 24.61
CA GLY A 815 19.55 -17.54 24.75
C GLY A 815 19.07 -16.92 26.05
N GLY A 816 19.85 -16.02 26.65
CA GLY A 816 19.59 -15.51 28.00
C GLY A 816 20.67 -15.94 28.99
N ASP A 817 20.71 -15.36 30.19
CA ASP A 817 21.59 -15.85 31.26
C ASP A 817 20.85 -16.97 32.01
N ASP A 818 21.03 -18.22 31.59
CA ASP A 818 20.20 -19.36 31.98
C ASP A 818 20.70 -20.10 33.23
N TRP A 819 19.81 -20.76 33.95
CA TRP A 819 20.13 -21.71 35.01
C TRP A 819 19.57 -23.08 34.70
N LEU A 820 20.45 -23.98 34.27
CA LEU A 820 20.14 -25.35 33.88
C LEU A 820 20.53 -26.34 35.00
N VAL A 821 19.57 -27.12 35.48
CA VAL A 821 19.77 -28.15 36.51
C VAL A 821 19.34 -29.52 35.97
N GLY A 822 20.32 -30.42 35.86
CA GLY A 822 20.15 -31.80 35.44
C GLY A 822 19.41 -32.69 36.46
N HIS A 823 19.36 -33.99 36.18
CA HIS A 823 18.78 -35.00 37.06
C HIS A 823 19.84 -36.01 37.56
N ALA A 824 19.40 -37.11 38.18
CA ALA A 824 20.28 -38.11 38.78
C ALA A 824 20.92 -39.13 37.79
N GLY A 825 20.71 -38.95 36.49
CA GLY A 825 21.27 -39.75 35.40
C GLY A 825 22.17 -38.88 34.51
N ALA A 826 22.55 -39.33 33.32
CA ALA A 826 23.50 -38.57 32.51
C ALA A 826 22.83 -37.40 31.77
N ASN A 827 23.41 -36.21 31.83
CA ASN A 827 22.87 -35.03 31.14
C ASN A 827 23.82 -34.48 30.09
N TYR A 828 23.25 -33.99 28.99
CA TYR A 828 23.94 -33.15 28.00
C TYR A 828 23.39 -31.74 28.16
N LEU A 829 24.22 -30.82 28.68
CA LEU A 829 23.83 -29.45 28.99
C LEU A 829 24.42 -28.50 27.94
N PHE A 830 23.54 -27.73 27.30
CA PHE A 830 23.87 -26.67 26.34
C PHE A 830 23.34 -25.36 26.92
N GLY A 831 24.23 -24.49 27.40
CA GLY A 831 23.85 -23.17 27.91
C GLY A 831 23.24 -22.33 26.79
N GLY A 832 24.02 -22.09 25.75
CA GLY A 832 23.62 -21.28 24.62
C GLY A 832 24.26 -19.90 24.72
N ALA A 833 23.54 -18.86 24.33
CA ALA A 833 24.05 -17.48 24.33
C ALA A 833 23.73 -16.77 25.66
N GLY A 834 24.74 -16.49 26.48
CA GLY A 834 24.57 -15.80 27.76
C GLY A 834 25.66 -16.19 28.75
N ASN A 835 25.53 -15.79 30.01
CA ASN A 835 26.37 -16.28 31.10
C ASN A 835 25.59 -17.33 31.89
N ASP A 836 25.77 -18.59 31.52
CA ASP A 836 24.88 -19.64 32.00
C ASP A 836 25.44 -20.33 33.26
N MET A 837 24.53 -20.79 34.10
CA MET A 837 24.80 -21.67 35.23
C MET A 837 24.32 -23.08 34.91
N MET A 838 25.26 -24.01 34.76
CA MET A 838 24.97 -25.42 34.44
C MET A 838 25.34 -26.33 35.60
N ASP A 839 24.33 -26.98 36.20
CA ASP A 839 24.50 -27.99 37.25
C ASP A 839 24.10 -29.37 36.72
N GLY A 840 25.08 -30.25 36.48
CA GLY A 840 24.85 -31.65 36.10
C GLY A 840 24.12 -32.47 37.17
N ALA A 841 24.00 -31.94 38.39
CA ALA A 841 23.44 -32.60 39.55
C ALA A 841 24.20 -33.87 39.94
N GLY A 842 23.79 -35.04 39.44
CA GLY A 842 24.53 -36.26 39.74
C GLY A 842 24.35 -37.28 38.64
N GLY A 843 25.45 -37.73 38.07
CA GLY A 843 25.40 -38.61 36.92
C GLY A 843 26.79 -38.72 36.36
N ASP A 844 26.87 -39.04 35.08
CA ASP A 844 28.06 -38.84 34.27
C ASP A 844 27.68 -37.76 33.26
N ASP A 845 27.89 -36.49 33.63
CA ASP A 845 27.28 -35.34 32.95
C ASP A 845 28.25 -34.66 32.00
N THR A 846 27.73 -34.12 30.90
CA THR A 846 28.50 -33.49 29.82
C THR A 846 28.00 -32.08 29.55
N ALA A 847 28.85 -31.08 29.74
CA ALA A 847 28.61 -29.72 29.23
C ALA A 847 29.13 -29.63 27.79
N VAL A 848 28.32 -29.11 26.89
CA VAL A 848 28.59 -29.11 25.44
C VAL A 848 28.67 -27.69 24.91
N TYR A 849 29.72 -27.44 24.14
CA TYR A 849 30.03 -26.17 23.52
C TYR A 849 30.20 -26.37 22.02
N GLN A 850 29.55 -25.55 21.20
CA GLN A 850 29.58 -25.70 19.74
C GLN A 850 29.92 -24.39 19.06
N THR A 851 30.94 -24.43 18.21
CA THR A 851 31.37 -23.28 17.43
C THR A 851 31.34 -23.61 15.94
N ARG A 852 30.73 -22.74 15.13
CA ARG A 852 30.62 -22.90 13.66
C ARG A 852 31.11 -21.65 12.91
N TYR A 853 32.12 -21.82 12.06
CA TYR A 853 32.64 -20.77 11.17
C TYR A 853 32.36 -21.08 9.69
N TYR A 854 31.67 -20.19 8.97
CA TYR A 854 31.45 -20.35 7.52
C TYR A 854 32.43 -19.52 6.68
N ASP A 855 33.72 -19.88 6.66
CA ASP A 855 34.67 -19.50 5.59
C ASP A 855 36.02 -20.25 5.71
N GLY A 856 35.98 -21.48 6.25
CA GLY A 856 37.17 -22.24 6.59
C GLY A 856 37.92 -22.83 5.39
N PRO A 857 39.20 -23.20 5.56
CA PRO A 857 39.87 -24.07 4.59
C PRO A 857 39.09 -25.37 4.41
N VAL A 858 39.08 -25.97 3.20
CA VAL A 858 38.35 -27.20 2.80
C VAL A 858 38.72 -28.51 3.52
N THR A 859 39.24 -28.42 4.74
CA THR A 859 39.63 -29.53 5.62
C THR A 859 39.26 -29.16 7.05
N ALA A 860 38.93 -30.17 7.87
CA ALA A 860 38.65 -29.99 9.30
C ALA A 860 39.70 -29.11 10.01
N PRO A 861 39.28 -28.27 10.97
CA PRO A 861 40.16 -27.30 11.62
C PRO A 861 41.31 -27.99 12.37
N GLU A 862 42.50 -27.39 12.30
CA GLU A 862 43.65 -27.80 13.13
C GLU A 862 43.55 -27.13 14.49
N VAL A 863 43.18 -27.92 15.51
CA VAL A 863 42.97 -27.46 16.88
C VAL A 863 44.28 -27.44 17.67
N ASN A 864 44.53 -26.35 18.39
CA ASN A 864 45.63 -26.17 19.32
C ASN A 864 45.06 -26.05 20.73
N VAL A 865 45.61 -26.80 21.69
CA VAL A 865 45.27 -26.69 23.11
C VAL A 865 46.49 -26.28 23.91
N PHE A 866 46.33 -25.28 24.79
CA PHE A 866 47.39 -24.78 25.66
C PHE A 866 46.98 -24.89 27.13
N VAL A 867 47.81 -25.57 27.93
CA VAL A 867 47.56 -25.78 29.37
C VAL A 867 48.54 -24.96 30.20
N ASN A 868 48.02 -24.16 31.12
CA ASN A 868 48.81 -23.37 32.07
C ASN A 868 48.23 -23.44 33.48
N GLY A 869 48.70 -24.40 34.28
CA GLY A 869 48.15 -24.65 35.61
C GLY A 869 46.77 -25.29 35.48
N SER A 870 45.74 -24.63 36.02
CA SER A 870 44.34 -25.05 35.91
C SER A 870 43.59 -24.40 34.74
N THR A 871 44.25 -23.51 34.00
CA THR A 871 43.66 -22.86 32.81
C THR A 871 43.98 -23.67 31.56
N VAL A 872 42.97 -23.93 30.74
CA VAL A 872 43.06 -24.57 29.43
C VAL A 872 42.54 -23.58 28.38
N THR A 873 43.32 -23.30 27.35
CA THR A 873 42.89 -22.48 26.21
C THR A 873 42.77 -23.39 24.98
N ILE A 874 41.60 -23.40 24.35
CA ILE A 874 41.33 -24.11 23.10
C ILE A 874 41.27 -23.08 21.98
N GLY A 875 41.98 -23.33 20.88
CA GLY A 875 42.01 -22.43 19.74
C GLY A 875 42.29 -23.13 18.42
N THR A 876 42.25 -22.39 17.32
CA THR A 876 42.65 -22.89 16.00
C THR A 876 43.77 -22.04 15.42
N THR A 877 44.51 -22.61 14.45
CA THR A 877 45.57 -21.89 13.75
C THR A 877 45.06 -20.66 12.98
N PHE A 878 43.80 -20.65 12.55
CA PHE A 878 43.23 -19.60 11.71
C PHE A 878 42.43 -18.56 12.50
N TYR A 879 41.60 -19.00 13.45
CA TYR A 879 40.68 -18.13 14.20
C TYR A 879 41.23 -17.68 15.57
N GLY A 880 42.37 -18.22 16.01
CA GLY A 880 42.97 -17.84 17.29
C GLY A 880 42.40 -18.62 18.47
N ASP A 881 42.45 -18.03 19.66
CA ASP A 881 41.89 -18.62 20.88
C ASP A 881 40.35 -18.54 20.80
N LEU A 882 39.67 -19.64 21.09
CA LEU A 882 38.21 -19.76 21.02
C LEU A 882 37.62 -19.87 22.43
N TYR A 883 38.13 -20.78 23.25
CA TYR A 883 37.65 -20.98 24.60
C TYR A 883 38.77 -20.83 25.63
N ASN A 884 38.47 -20.17 26.74
CA ASN A 884 39.28 -20.13 27.95
C ASN A 884 38.55 -20.83 29.09
N ILE A 885 39.11 -21.95 29.55
CA ILE A 885 38.53 -22.80 30.58
C ILE A 885 39.36 -22.71 31.86
N ILE A 886 38.72 -22.46 33.01
CA ILE A 886 39.34 -22.47 34.33
C ILE A 886 38.79 -23.65 35.13
N LEU A 887 39.56 -24.74 35.22
CA LEU A 887 39.11 -26.04 35.74
C LEU A 887 38.95 -26.13 37.27
N ASN A 888 39.27 -25.06 38.00
CA ASN A 888 39.23 -25.03 39.47
C ASN A 888 38.79 -23.66 39.98
N ASP A 889 37.91 -23.01 39.23
CA ASP A 889 37.45 -21.69 39.60
C ASP A 889 36.60 -21.75 40.87
N VAL A 890 36.49 -20.62 41.53
CA VAL A 890 35.63 -20.43 42.68
C VAL A 890 34.74 -19.25 42.38
N ILE A 891 33.51 -19.56 41.98
CA ILE A 891 32.49 -18.56 41.68
C ILE A 891 31.72 -18.21 42.95
N SER A 892 31.38 -16.93 43.11
CA SER A 892 30.46 -16.46 44.14
C SER A 892 29.03 -16.58 43.59
N LEU A 893 28.24 -17.50 44.12
CA LEU A 893 26.81 -17.57 43.85
C LEU A 893 26.09 -16.66 44.85
N ASP A 894 25.11 -15.88 44.40
CA ASP A 894 24.19 -15.20 45.31
C ASP A 894 23.35 -16.28 46.02
N GLY A 895 23.63 -16.48 47.31
CA GLY A 895 23.00 -17.52 48.11
C GLY A 895 21.58 -17.18 48.55
N VAL A 896 21.18 -15.90 48.48
CA VAL A 896 19.86 -15.40 48.92
C VAL A 896 19.44 -14.21 48.08
N GLY A 897 18.46 -14.42 47.21
CA GLY A 897 17.99 -13.40 46.28
C GLY A 897 17.69 -12.02 46.88
N ASP A 898 17.95 -11.00 46.06
CA ASP A 898 18.06 -9.61 46.49
C ASP A 898 16.71 -8.87 46.64
N ASN A 899 15.64 -9.50 46.17
CA ASN A 899 14.33 -8.88 46.03
C ASN A 899 13.19 -9.80 46.49
N PRO A 900 11.96 -9.27 46.68
CA PRO A 900 10.83 -10.06 47.16
C PRO A 900 10.43 -11.26 46.28
N GLN A 901 10.71 -11.22 44.98
CA GLN A 901 10.39 -12.28 44.03
C GLN A 901 11.36 -13.47 44.16
N GLU A 902 12.59 -13.20 44.59
CA GLU A 902 13.66 -14.20 44.78
C GLU A 902 13.92 -14.53 46.26
N ALA A 903 13.03 -14.08 47.15
CA ALA A 903 13.26 -14.13 48.59
C ALA A 903 13.29 -15.57 49.15
N SER A 904 14.24 -15.85 50.04
CA SER A 904 14.40 -17.16 50.67
C SER A 904 13.38 -17.41 51.80
N ASP A 905 12.74 -18.58 51.78
CA ASP A 905 11.82 -19.06 52.82
C ASP A 905 12.54 -19.71 54.05
N ALA A 906 13.87 -19.70 54.08
CA ALA A 906 14.64 -20.38 55.13
C ALA A 906 14.45 -19.76 56.53
N LEU A 907 14.12 -18.47 56.59
CA LEU A 907 13.87 -17.71 57.81
C LEU A 907 12.39 -17.76 58.17
N THR A 908 12.08 -18.18 59.40
CA THR A 908 10.70 -18.31 59.89
C THR A 908 10.55 -17.67 61.27
N ALA A 909 9.32 -17.30 61.61
CA ALA A 909 8.97 -16.79 62.94
C ALA A 909 9.24 -17.83 64.06
N GLY A 910 10.45 -17.79 64.62
CA GLY A 910 10.92 -18.66 65.70
C GLY A 910 12.27 -19.33 65.46
N ASN A 911 12.91 -19.15 64.30
CA ASN A 911 14.24 -19.68 64.00
C ASN A 911 15.29 -18.56 63.80
N ALA A 912 16.52 -18.98 63.52
CA ALA A 912 17.58 -18.15 62.97
C ALA A 912 18.10 -18.80 61.70
N VAL A 913 18.71 -18.00 60.83
CA VAL A 913 19.51 -18.44 59.69
C VAL A 913 20.96 -18.03 59.87
N SER A 914 21.86 -18.70 59.17
CA SER A 914 23.23 -18.24 58.96
C SER A 914 23.56 -18.29 57.47
N SER A 915 24.15 -17.22 56.96
CA SER A 915 24.46 -16.99 55.53
C SER A 915 25.69 -16.06 55.45
N ALA A 916 26.01 -15.53 54.28
CA ALA A 916 27.08 -14.56 54.06
C ALA A 916 26.57 -13.42 53.18
N PHE A 917 27.35 -12.35 53.10
CA PHE A 917 27.29 -11.39 51.99
C PHE A 917 28.45 -11.73 51.07
N GLU A 918 28.15 -12.18 49.87
CA GLU A 918 29.00 -12.81 48.87
C GLU A 918 29.64 -11.75 47.96
N SER A 919 29.00 -10.59 47.83
CA SER A 919 29.50 -9.43 47.10
C SER A 919 29.50 -8.12 47.91
N ASN A 920 30.08 -7.04 47.37
CA ASN A 920 29.93 -5.73 48.00
C ASN A 920 28.54 -5.18 47.64
N TYR A 921 27.81 -4.67 48.64
CA TYR A 921 26.44 -4.15 48.49
C TYR A 921 25.33 -5.21 48.32
N ASP A 922 25.65 -6.46 48.59
CA ASP A 922 24.72 -7.59 48.60
C ASP A 922 23.51 -7.37 49.53
N VAL A 923 22.33 -7.83 49.12
CA VAL A 923 21.06 -7.60 49.84
C VAL A 923 20.18 -8.85 49.97
N ASP A 924 20.54 -9.75 50.87
CA ASP A 924 19.72 -10.94 51.14
C ASP A 924 18.28 -10.62 51.59
N THR A 925 17.29 -11.10 50.85
CA THR A 925 15.86 -10.96 51.17
C THR A 925 15.22 -12.28 51.60
N PHE A 926 14.54 -12.27 52.76
CA PHE A 926 13.87 -13.45 53.31
C PHE A 926 12.36 -13.26 53.43
N ALA A 927 11.59 -14.25 52.98
CA ALA A 927 10.14 -14.29 53.14
C ALA A 927 9.77 -14.96 54.49
N VAL A 928 9.03 -14.23 55.34
CA VAL A 928 8.68 -14.67 56.69
C VAL A 928 7.19 -14.55 56.94
N ALA A 929 6.53 -15.67 57.22
CA ALA A 929 5.13 -15.69 57.63
C ALA A 929 4.94 -15.10 59.04
N VAL A 930 4.01 -14.15 59.19
CA VAL A 930 3.76 -13.42 60.44
C VAL A 930 2.26 -13.27 60.75
N ASP A 931 1.93 -13.18 62.04
CA ASP A 931 0.54 -13.08 62.53
C ASP A 931 0.17 -11.64 62.95
N ALA A 932 -0.98 -11.15 62.47
CA ALA A 932 -1.50 -9.82 62.83
C ALA A 932 -1.51 -9.58 64.34
N GLY A 933 -0.88 -8.50 64.79
CA GLY A 933 -0.84 -8.07 66.18
C GLY A 933 0.15 -8.83 67.07
N GLN A 934 0.90 -9.80 66.56
CA GLN A 934 2.03 -10.43 67.26
C GLN A 934 3.30 -9.60 67.05
N THR A 935 3.98 -9.22 68.13
CA THR A 935 5.28 -8.54 68.01
C THR A 935 6.40 -9.57 67.82
N TYR A 936 7.29 -9.32 66.86
CA TYR A 936 8.49 -10.08 66.55
C TYR A 936 9.74 -9.22 66.81
N VAL A 937 10.82 -9.88 67.20
CA VAL A 937 12.17 -9.34 67.39
C VAL A 937 13.02 -9.86 66.24
N ILE A 938 13.56 -8.95 65.44
CA ILE A 938 14.43 -9.25 64.31
C ILE A 938 15.83 -8.78 64.65
N ARG A 939 16.80 -9.70 64.65
CA ARG A 939 18.18 -9.43 65.06
C ARG A 939 19.13 -10.08 64.07
N GLY A 940 20.10 -9.32 63.61
CA GLY A 940 21.21 -9.86 62.84
C GLY A 940 22.55 -9.57 63.53
N GLN A 941 23.51 -10.46 63.35
CA GLN A 941 24.86 -10.35 63.92
C GLN A 941 25.88 -11.03 63.01
N GLY A 942 27.03 -10.40 62.78
CA GLY A 942 28.15 -11.01 62.06
C GLY A 942 28.68 -12.25 62.77
N ASP A 943 28.97 -13.29 61.99
CA ASP A 943 29.49 -14.56 62.47
C ASP A 943 31.00 -14.69 62.19
N ASP A 944 31.82 -14.30 63.16
CA ASP A 944 33.28 -14.42 63.07
C ASP A 944 33.82 -15.86 63.18
N SER A 945 32.97 -16.89 63.18
CA SER A 945 33.39 -18.29 63.34
C SER A 945 34.37 -18.77 62.27
N THR A 946 34.33 -18.17 61.08
CA THR A 946 35.19 -18.45 59.91
C THR A 946 36.33 -17.43 59.73
N GLY A 947 36.33 -16.33 60.49
CA GLY A 947 37.33 -15.26 60.40
C GLY A 947 36.97 -14.10 59.47
N GLN A 948 35.75 -14.08 58.91
CA GLN A 948 35.20 -13.00 58.08
C GLN A 948 33.74 -12.71 58.46
N GLY A 949 33.45 -12.23 59.68
CA GLY A 949 32.09 -11.85 60.06
C GLY A 949 31.69 -10.46 59.54
N ALA A 950 30.47 -10.32 59.03
CA ALA A 950 29.89 -9.03 58.61
C ALA A 950 28.58 -8.77 59.36
N ASP A 951 28.48 -7.63 60.05
CA ASP A 951 27.26 -7.29 60.78
C ASP A 951 26.16 -6.87 59.80
N PRO A 952 25.01 -7.58 59.75
CA PRO A 952 23.91 -7.27 58.85
C PRO A 952 23.10 -6.08 59.38
N ILE A 953 22.63 -5.23 58.48
CA ILE A 953 21.67 -4.14 58.70
C ILE A 953 20.37 -4.51 58.02
N VAL A 954 19.23 -4.39 58.72
CA VAL A 954 17.92 -4.52 58.07
C VAL A 954 17.67 -3.30 57.17
N ARG A 955 17.70 -3.52 55.86
CA ARG A 955 17.41 -2.51 54.83
C ARG A 955 15.94 -2.11 54.87
N GLY A 956 15.05 -3.10 54.98
CA GLY A 956 13.62 -2.87 55.12
C GLY A 956 12.84 -4.12 55.49
N ILE A 957 11.65 -3.91 56.03
CA ILE A 957 10.62 -4.94 56.14
C ILE A 957 9.42 -4.46 55.33
N THR A 958 9.07 -5.19 54.28
CA THR A 958 7.92 -4.90 53.42
C THR A 958 6.86 -5.99 53.59
N GLY A 959 5.59 -5.63 53.39
CA GLY A 959 4.49 -6.60 53.40
C GLY A 959 3.78 -6.64 52.05
N GLU A 960 3.03 -7.70 51.81
CA GLU A 960 2.30 -7.97 50.56
C GLU A 960 1.30 -6.86 50.15
N PHE A 961 0.83 -6.00 51.07
CA PHE A 961 -0.26 -5.03 50.81
C PHE A 961 -0.16 -3.62 51.47
N ASP A 962 1.02 -3.14 51.90
CA ASP A 962 1.41 -1.72 52.13
C ASP A 962 2.39 -1.55 53.31
N GLY A 963 3.48 -0.79 53.07
CA GLY A 963 4.24 -0.04 54.08
C GLY A 963 5.68 -0.51 54.35
N TYR A 964 6.67 0.17 53.74
CA TYR A 964 8.10 0.04 54.06
C TYR A 964 8.40 0.56 55.48
N VAL A 965 8.92 -0.30 56.35
CA VAL A 965 9.53 0.11 57.62
C VAL A 965 11.05 0.03 57.47
N GLY A 966 11.67 1.12 57.02
CA GLY A 966 13.12 1.31 57.12
C GLY A 966 13.42 2.08 58.40
N ASP A 967 13.76 1.38 59.47
CA ASP A 967 14.21 2.03 60.70
C ASP A 967 15.44 1.30 61.24
N TRP A 968 16.44 2.09 61.65
CA TRP A 968 17.71 1.62 62.20
C TRP A 968 17.46 0.73 63.43
N PHE A 969 18.37 -0.18 63.77
CA PHE A 969 18.31 -0.93 65.04
C PHE A 969 18.17 0.05 66.22
N ASN A 970 16.94 0.22 66.72
CA ASN A 970 16.62 1.27 67.69
C ASN A 970 16.53 0.73 69.13
N LYS A 971 16.82 -0.56 69.34
CA LYS A 971 16.79 -1.24 70.65
C LYS A 971 17.99 -2.16 70.85
N VAL A 972 18.52 -2.20 72.07
CA VAL A 972 19.69 -3.01 72.48
C VAL A 972 19.34 -3.79 73.74
N ASP A 973 19.69 -5.07 73.77
CA ASP A 973 19.67 -5.89 74.98
C ASP A 973 21.02 -6.63 75.19
N ASN A 974 21.02 -7.68 76.02
CA ASN A 974 22.25 -8.45 76.29
C ASN A 974 22.69 -9.37 75.14
N ALA A 975 21.85 -9.54 74.11
CA ALA A 975 22.07 -10.42 72.98
C ALA A 975 22.34 -9.65 71.67
N GLY A 976 22.16 -8.33 71.63
CA GLY A 976 22.60 -7.49 70.51
C GLY A 976 21.64 -6.34 70.19
N GLU A 977 21.88 -5.71 69.04
CA GLU A 977 21.00 -4.74 68.38
C GLU A 977 19.82 -5.48 67.70
N TYR A 978 18.60 -4.94 67.78
CA TYR A 978 17.42 -5.58 67.18
C TYR A 978 16.30 -4.57 66.85
N ILE A 979 15.38 -4.99 65.99
CA ILE A 979 14.15 -4.28 65.62
C ILE A 979 12.93 -5.03 66.18
N GLU A 980 11.90 -4.30 66.62
CA GLU A 980 10.59 -4.90 66.91
C GLU A 980 9.61 -4.59 65.79
N PHE A 981 9.00 -5.63 65.23
CA PHE A 981 8.02 -5.53 64.16
C PHE A 981 6.69 -6.12 64.61
N THR A 982 5.57 -5.42 64.37
CA THR A 982 4.22 -5.93 64.66
C THR A 982 3.36 -5.74 63.41
N PRO A 983 3.02 -6.80 62.67
CA PRO A 983 2.25 -6.68 61.44
C PRO A 983 0.80 -6.34 61.76
N ASN A 984 0.16 -5.55 60.89
CA ASN A 984 -1.25 -5.19 61.02
C ASN A 984 -2.20 -6.24 60.40
N VAL A 985 -1.69 -7.10 59.52
CA VAL A 985 -2.40 -8.17 58.80
C VAL A 985 -1.57 -9.45 58.89
N THR A 986 -2.22 -10.62 58.93
CA THR A 986 -1.54 -11.91 58.86
C THR A 986 -1.19 -12.19 57.41
N GLY A 987 0.06 -12.55 57.13
CA GLY A 987 0.57 -12.77 55.77
C GLY A 987 2.08 -12.93 55.76
N THR A 988 2.69 -12.87 54.58
CA THR A 988 4.14 -12.92 54.41
C THR A 988 4.72 -11.51 54.42
N VAL A 989 5.85 -11.32 55.10
CA VAL A 989 6.66 -10.11 55.02
C VAL A 989 8.05 -10.45 54.53
N TYR A 990 8.66 -9.53 53.80
CA TYR A 990 10.02 -9.67 53.26
C TYR A 990 10.98 -8.87 54.13
N VAL A 991 11.97 -9.55 54.70
CA VAL A 991 13.01 -8.98 55.54
C VAL A 991 14.30 -8.94 54.73
N SER A 992 14.68 -7.75 54.26
CA SER A 992 15.93 -7.55 53.49
C SER A 992 17.04 -7.05 54.41
N VAL A 993 18.21 -7.66 54.32
CA VAL A 993 19.42 -7.28 55.08
C VAL A 993 20.60 -6.98 54.15
N GLU A 994 21.47 -6.05 54.54
CA GLU A 994 22.70 -5.71 53.82
C GLU A 994 23.88 -5.60 54.80
N SER A 995 25.13 -5.69 54.34
CA SER A 995 26.28 -5.56 55.23
C SER A 995 26.57 -4.12 55.67
N TYR A 996 26.97 -3.94 56.94
CA TYR A 996 27.45 -2.64 57.43
C TYR A 996 28.77 -2.26 56.76
N PHE A 997 28.75 -1.19 55.94
CA PHE A 997 29.83 -0.69 55.08
C PHE A 997 30.09 -1.46 53.77
N ALA A 998 29.12 -2.22 53.25
CA ALA A 998 29.24 -2.91 51.96
C ALA A 998 30.48 -3.81 51.90
N MET A 999 30.60 -4.70 52.88
CA MET A 999 31.69 -5.66 53.03
C MET A 999 31.14 -7.08 52.90
N THR A 1000 31.92 -7.98 52.30
CA THR A 1000 31.61 -9.41 52.28
C THR A 1000 31.85 -10.05 53.65
N GLY A 1001 31.05 -11.05 54.03
CA GLY A 1001 31.29 -11.85 55.23
C GLY A 1001 30.05 -12.50 55.83
N ASP A 1002 30.29 -13.44 56.74
CA ASP A 1002 29.27 -14.31 57.32
C ASP A 1002 28.42 -13.58 58.36
N TYR A 1003 27.14 -13.91 58.41
CA TYR A 1003 26.21 -13.43 59.44
C TYR A 1003 25.21 -14.48 59.91
N THR A 1004 24.48 -14.11 60.97
CA THR A 1004 23.29 -14.80 61.47
C THR A 1004 22.14 -13.82 61.55
N LEU A 1005 20.93 -14.24 61.19
CA LEU A 1005 19.72 -13.43 61.24
C LEU A 1005 18.58 -14.23 61.90
N GLU A 1006 17.92 -13.67 62.90
CA GLU A 1006 16.83 -14.33 63.65
C GLU A 1006 15.56 -13.49 63.65
N VAL A 1007 14.41 -14.18 63.59
CA VAL A 1007 13.07 -13.58 63.74
C VAL A 1007 12.33 -14.33 64.83
N LEU A 1008 12.13 -13.71 66.00
CA LEU A 1008 11.57 -14.37 67.18
C LEU A 1008 10.32 -13.66 67.69
N PRO A 1009 9.22 -14.36 68.03
CA PRO A 1009 8.11 -13.74 68.75
C PRO A 1009 8.58 -13.08 70.07
N GLN A 1010 8.12 -11.88 70.37
CA GLN A 1010 8.54 -11.10 71.53
C GLN A 1010 8.33 -11.90 72.84
N GLY A 1011 9.43 -12.10 73.59
CA GLY A 1011 9.44 -12.90 74.82
C GLY A 1011 10.02 -14.30 74.66
N VAL A 1012 10.31 -14.73 73.44
CA VAL A 1012 11.16 -15.90 73.16
C VAL A 1012 12.63 -15.49 73.32
N ALA A 1013 13.38 -16.28 74.10
CA ALA A 1013 14.74 -15.90 74.51
C ALA A 1013 15.86 -16.41 73.57
N ALA A 1014 15.55 -17.34 72.66
CA ALA A 1014 16.50 -17.94 71.70
C ALA A 1014 15.73 -18.65 70.56
N PRO A 1015 16.32 -18.77 69.35
CA PRO A 1015 15.74 -19.46 68.22
C PRO A 1015 15.62 -20.98 68.47
N ALA A 1016 14.61 -21.60 67.87
CA ALA A 1016 14.37 -23.04 67.99
C ALA A 1016 15.45 -23.87 67.27
N LYS A 1017 15.99 -23.34 66.17
CA LYS A 1017 17.07 -23.90 65.36
C LYS A 1017 17.76 -22.74 64.62
N THR A 1018 19.06 -22.87 64.35
CA THR A 1018 19.74 -22.08 63.31
C THR A 1018 19.80 -22.93 62.05
N VAL A 1019 19.24 -22.43 60.95
CA VAL A 1019 19.28 -23.04 59.62
C VAL A 1019 20.49 -22.47 58.89
N GLU A 1020 21.32 -23.33 58.33
CA GLU A 1020 22.43 -22.91 57.49
C GLU A 1020 21.85 -22.69 56.09
N VAL A 1021 21.94 -21.46 55.62
CA VAL A 1021 21.68 -21.08 54.23
C VAL A 1021 23.04 -21.05 53.56
N PRO A 1022 23.19 -21.64 52.35
CA PRO A 1022 24.48 -21.75 51.69
C PRO A 1022 25.23 -20.39 51.61
N ARG A 1023 26.56 -20.44 51.67
CA ARG A 1023 27.48 -19.28 51.70
C ARG A 1023 28.44 -19.50 50.54
N ASP A 1024 28.05 -19.13 49.33
CA ASP A 1024 28.38 -19.99 48.20
C ASP A 1024 29.57 -19.51 47.37
N TYR A 1025 30.76 -19.83 47.88
CA TYR A 1025 31.92 -20.09 47.05
C TYR A 1025 31.87 -21.53 46.53
N ILE A 1026 31.34 -21.72 45.32
CA ILE A 1026 31.22 -23.06 44.71
C ILE A 1026 32.45 -23.32 43.84
N SER A 1027 33.01 -24.51 43.96
CA SER A 1027 34.04 -24.97 43.03
C SER A 1027 33.40 -25.28 41.69
N ALA A 1028 33.72 -24.51 40.68
CA ALA A 1028 33.17 -24.62 39.34
C ALA A 1028 34.28 -24.79 38.30
N VAL A 1029 33.88 -25.21 37.11
CA VAL A 1029 34.64 -24.99 35.89
C VAL A 1029 34.03 -23.79 35.20
N THR A 1030 34.83 -22.76 34.98
CA THR A 1030 34.39 -21.60 34.20
C THR A 1030 34.81 -21.79 32.77
N VAL A 1031 33.88 -21.68 31.83
CA VAL A 1031 34.15 -21.72 30.38
C VAL A 1031 33.81 -20.35 29.81
N GLN A 1032 34.79 -19.68 29.23
CA GLN A 1032 34.60 -18.38 28.61
C GLN A 1032 34.83 -18.51 27.11
N ASP A 1033 33.84 -18.09 26.32
CA ASP A 1033 34.04 -17.84 24.89
C ASP A 1033 34.84 -16.53 24.72
N VAL A 1034 35.95 -16.63 24.00
CA VAL A 1034 36.86 -15.52 23.65
C VAL A 1034 37.10 -15.41 22.15
N GLY A 1035 36.32 -16.14 21.34
CA GLY A 1035 36.33 -16.11 19.89
C GLY A 1035 35.91 -14.76 19.30
N TYR A 1036 36.03 -14.63 17.97
CA TYR A 1036 35.77 -13.38 17.24
C TYR A 1036 34.36 -13.28 16.62
N ASP A 1037 33.43 -14.16 17.02
CA ASP A 1037 32.14 -14.37 16.35
C ASP A 1037 30.94 -13.73 17.09
N ASP A 1038 29.84 -13.54 16.36
CA ASP A 1038 28.63 -12.79 16.77
C ASP A 1038 27.62 -13.63 17.61
N ILE A 1039 27.98 -14.84 18.06
CA ILE A 1039 27.16 -15.66 18.97
C ILE A 1039 27.91 -15.76 20.29
N TRP A 1040 27.69 -14.80 21.18
CA TRP A 1040 28.39 -14.75 22.46
C TRP A 1040 27.82 -15.83 23.40
N GLU A 1041 28.47 -17.00 23.52
CA GLU A 1041 28.23 -17.99 24.61
C GLU A 1041 28.73 -17.48 25.99
N GLY A 1042 28.87 -16.15 26.15
CA GLY A 1042 29.29 -15.46 27.38
C GLY A 1042 30.36 -16.16 28.24
N THR A 1043 30.12 -16.21 29.55
CA THR A 1043 31.00 -16.86 30.53
C THR A 1043 30.17 -17.77 31.42
N ASP A 1044 30.30 -19.07 31.18
CA ASP A 1044 29.52 -20.08 31.86
C ASP A 1044 30.20 -20.60 33.11
N ALA A 1045 29.35 -20.88 34.10
CA ALA A 1045 29.69 -21.55 35.33
C ALA A 1045 29.13 -22.98 35.33
N VAL A 1046 30.02 -23.96 35.25
CA VAL A 1046 29.65 -25.37 35.20
C VAL A 1046 30.02 -26.08 36.50
N ILE A 1047 29.04 -26.72 37.14
CA ILE A 1047 29.19 -27.48 38.38
C ILE A 1047 28.68 -28.91 38.21
N ASN A 1048 29.16 -29.80 39.07
CA ASN A 1048 28.79 -31.24 39.10
C ASN A 1048 28.77 -31.92 37.71
N THR A 1049 29.74 -31.58 36.86
CA THR A 1049 29.85 -32.10 35.50
C THR A 1049 31.21 -32.80 35.33
N GLU A 1050 31.20 -33.98 34.69
CA GLU A 1050 32.38 -34.84 34.51
C GLU A 1050 33.07 -34.64 33.16
N PHE A 1051 32.33 -34.26 32.13
CA PHE A 1051 32.82 -34.16 30.76
C PHE A 1051 32.53 -32.79 30.18
N PHE A 1052 33.46 -32.26 29.40
CA PHE A 1052 33.27 -31.05 28.61
C PHE A 1052 33.60 -31.39 27.17
N GLU A 1053 32.66 -31.15 26.25
CA GLU A 1053 32.83 -31.41 24.83
C GLU A 1053 32.76 -30.11 24.05
N PHE A 1054 33.77 -29.87 23.21
CA PHE A 1054 33.86 -28.71 22.34
C PHE A 1054 33.90 -29.20 20.89
N SER A 1055 32.84 -28.93 20.12
CA SER A 1055 32.81 -29.20 18.67
C SER A 1055 33.16 -27.92 17.91
N ILE A 1056 34.17 -28.01 17.04
CA ILE A 1056 34.64 -26.89 16.21
C ILE A 1056 34.46 -27.27 14.75
N ASP A 1057 33.50 -26.62 14.08
CA ASP A 1057 33.21 -26.80 12.65
C ASP A 1057 33.58 -25.54 11.85
N ASN A 1058 34.12 -25.75 10.65
CA ASN A 1058 34.48 -24.68 9.71
C ASN A 1058 33.68 -24.72 8.38
N GLY A 1059 32.56 -25.46 8.35
CA GLY A 1059 31.68 -25.64 7.19
C GLY A 1059 32.19 -26.69 6.19
N SER A 1060 33.42 -27.19 6.35
CA SER A 1060 34.01 -28.22 5.47
C SER A 1060 34.57 -29.43 6.22
N GLY A 1061 34.52 -29.42 7.55
CA GLY A 1061 34.88 -30.53 8.42
C GLY A 1061 34.93 -30.14 9.90
N GLU A 1062 34.76 -31.13 10.78
CA GLU A 1062 34.62 -30.96 12.24
C GLU A 1062 35.87 -31.46 12.98
N ALA A 1063 36.22 -30.82 14.10
CA ALA A 1063 37.20 -31.31 15.07
C ALA A 1063 36.68 -31.18 16.50
N ASN A 1064 36.87 -32.22 17.31
CA ASN A 1064 36.31 -32.29 18.66
C ASN A 1064 37.43 -32.24 19.71
N VAL A 1065 37.23 -31.46 20.76
CA VAL A 1065 38.05 -31.47 21.98
C VAL A 1065 37.18 -31.96 23.11
N SER A 1066 37.69 -32.89 23.92
CA SER A 1066 37.04 -33.24 25.19
C SER A 1066 37.97 -33.03 26.36
N ILE A 1067 37.41 -32.58 27.48
CA ILE A 1067 38.09 -32.50 28.77
C ILE A 1067 37.36 -33.44 29.72
N ASP A 1068 38.01 -34.58 30.01
CA ASP A 1068 37.39 -35.67 30.73
C ASP A 1068 37.90 -35.69 32.16
N ARG A 1069 37.00 -35.57 33.14
CA ARG A 1069 37.37 -35.68 34.56
C ARG A 1069 37.79 -37.11 34.91
N THR A 1070 38.86 -37.23 35.67
CA THR A 1070 39.41 -38.50 36.16
C THR A 1070 39.55 -38.47 37.68
N ASP A 1071 39.88 -39.62 38.27
CA ASP A 1071 40.21 -39.73 39.70
C ASP A 1071 41.35 -38.78 40.17
N THR A 1072 42.18 -38.29 39.24
CA THR A 1072 43.42 -37.57 39.55
C THR A 1072 43.54 -36.17 38.95
N GLY A 1073 42.58 -35.76 38.12
CA GLY A 1073 42.64 -34.51 37.35
C GLY A 1073 41.72 -34.55 36.14
N TYR A 1074 42.07 -33.82 35.09
CA TYR A 1074 41.39 -33.83 33.80
C TYR A 1074 42.32 -34.33 32.69
N ASP A 1075 41.81 -35.19 31.82
CA ASP A 1075 42.47 -35.62 30.59
C ASP A 1075 41.95 -34.77 29.43
N ILE A 1076 42.85 -34.19 28.63
CA ILE A 1076 42.48 -33.35 27.48
C ILE A 1076 42.71 -34.13 26.19
N MET A 1077 41.64 -34.34 25.44
CA MET A 1077 41.58 -35.14 24.23
C MET A 1077 41.30 -34.25 23.03
N VAL A 1078 41.97 -34.49 21.90
CA VAL A 1078 41.62 -33.87 20.61
C VAL A 1078 41.39 -35.00 19.62
N ASN A 1079 40.19 -35.03 19.02
CA ASN A 1079 39.72 -36.09 18.13
C ASN A 1079 39.93 -37.50 18.72
N GLY A 1080 39.62 -37.66 20.01
CA GLY A 1080 39.78 -38.90 20.77
C GLY A 1080 41.21 -39.32 21.09
N ALA A 1081 42.22 -38.47 20.83
CA ALA A 1081 43.61 -38.71 21.19
C ALA A 1081 44.07 -37.77 22.32
N LYS A 1082 44.59 -38.33 23.42
CA LYS A 1082 45.10 -37.56 24.56
C LYS A 1082 46.25 -36.65 24.15
N GLN A 1083 46.08 -35.35 24.34
CA GLN A 1083 47.08 -34.32 24.08
C GLN A 1083 47.80 -33.88 25.35
N ASP A 1084 47.08 -33.70 26.47
CA ASP A 1084 47.64 -33.20 27.73
C ASP A 1084 46.83 -33.66 28.95
N ASP A 1085 47.28 -33.33 30.17
CA ASP A 1085 46.52 -33.50 31.42
C ASP A 1085 46.71 -32.38 32.46
N VAL A 1086 45.66 -32.14 33.26
CA VAL A 1086 45.67 -31.20 34.39
C VAL A 1086 45.42 -31.96 35.67
N MET A 1087 46.44 -32.08 36.53
CA MET A 1087 46.31 -32.80 37.79
C MET A 1087 45.62 -31.94 38.85
N PHE A 1088 44.75 -32.55 39.68
CA PHE A 1088 44.25 -31.87 40.88
C PHE A 1088 45.41 -31.50 41.81
N ALA A 1089 45.32 -30.32 42.43
CA ALA A 1089 46.37 -29.76 43.29
C ALA A 1089 46.53 -30.48 44.64
#